data_AF-A8BME6-F1
#
_entry.id   AF-A8BME6-F1
#
_cell.length_a   1.000
_cell.length_b   1.000
_cell.length_c   1.000
_cell.angle_alpha   90.00
_cell.angle_beta   90.00
_cell.angle_gamma   90.00
#
_symmetry.space_group_name_H-M   'P 1'
#
loop_
_entity.id
_entity.type
_entity.pdbx_description
1 polymer ?
#
loop_
_entity_poly.entity_id
_entity_poly.type
_entity_poly.pdbx_seq_one_letter_code
_entity_poly.pdbx_strand_id
1 'polypeptide(L)'
;MKFGERLVSTLIPEWRQHYLDYNGFKKLLDEHVNDSERLLPVNDRLEAERSEWNRTGFSEAFYEKLRLSVGQVESFYQSKCREYKNLWKSIQAILSSEAGHLSPEPLVSVHNSDGANNAGSEKDAGAPSEDIETSSLKVAKEFVITNKSLSRHSRKDRAIKESKKKRSHPKLTRSELKDVEENIFELYKSVRMLKEFTSLNETGFIKIAKKHDKMFPTSAFCTERIKELLIKTSFASQSALSDFEDDIERVYGQHYDTKGKGAKKTLVSYCTPMGDLSRQRERLALHTGVSLGFFVPIALMLVDIVLNIIMSKHYLIDLPPICRHLNRFHLSIVIYSLSLAMVFAIYEVKRINYVLILELPSANMVAGANTIAIRALWFSTIHCIAIVMGTASAYTSLSSHGQPAFSEPLPYPFGKYLAALAQLTPYELWLCIPFAFYFYWLVTAIFFSKRHKLRHYCLMVFLRCLNPRVRRINFPQFFFMDQCVSLSVMIIDLCYVLSGGYIPDYITACFLTTFNIIRAMQCGRRYKESGNAYPNIHNMLKYLVSIPGCFMEVSALVKISGIKYTLYSIRWVEIIYKLYWDTVEDWALFSGGSGALLFKQIHSDSKAYRKGILQRSSLFSIPTLYFCFFLNIAIRIYLPISLVIPHPSLRDFWIASIAGLLEVFRRNIWNILRLDNQQATNCEGYVVSRFIPLLESHEERDKRRLDNKNHSAGT
;
A
#
# COMPACT_ATOMS: atom_id res chain seq x y z
N MET A 1 18.51 -24.47 -13.51
CA MET A 1 17.47 -24.27 -12.46
C MET A 1 16.63 -25.53 -12.34
N LYS A 2 16.22 -25.94 -11.14
CA LYS A 2 15.27 -27.05 -10.97
C LYS A 2 13.86 -26.56 -11.33
N PHE A 3 13.02 -27.39 -11.96
CA PHE A 3 11.72 -26.91 -12.44
C PHE A 3 10.78 -26.44 -11.31
N GLY A 4 10.79 -27.11 -10.15
CA GLY A 4 10.00 -26.67 -8.99
C GLY A 4 10.38 -25.27 -8.48
N GLU A 5 11.67 -24.90 -8.52
CA GLU A 5 12.14 -23.55 -8.17
C GLU A 5 11.59 -22.50 -9.15
N ARG A 6 11.57 -22.82 -10.46
CA ARG A 6 10.95 -21.97 -11.48
C ARG A 6 9.44 -21.85 -11.26
N LEU A 7 8.73 -22.96 -11.05
CA LEU A 7 7.28 -22.95 -10.83
C LEU A 7 6.91 -22.10 -9.60
N VAL A 8 7.59 -22.30 -8.46
CA VAL A 8 7.34 -21.53 -7.23
C VAL A 8 7.67 -20.03 -7.37
N SER A 9 8.60 -19.66 -8.26
CA SER A 9 8.97 -18.26 -8.52
C SER A 9 8.26 -17.61 -9.72
N THR A 10 7.43 -18.35 -10.46
CA THR A 10 6.63 -17.86 -11.60
C THR A 10 5.13 -18.12 -11.48
N LEU A 11 4.68 -18.84 -10.45
CA LEU A 11 3.25 -18.99 -10.18
C LEU A 11 2.63 -17.68 -9.71
N ILE A 12 1.39 -17.45 -10.13
CA ILE A 12 0.55 -16.32 -9.70
C ILE A 12 0.06 -16.62 -8.27
N PRO A 13 0.39 -15.78 -7.26
CA PRO A 13 0.09 -16.08 -5.85
C PRO A 13 -1.38 -16.37 -5.58
N GLU A 14 -2.27 -15.62 -6.23
CA GLU A 14 -3.73 -15.69 -6.12
C GLU A 14 -4.28 -17.01 -6.66
N TRP A 15 -3.55 -17.66 -7.58
CA TRP A 15 -3.97 -18.90 -8.24
C TRP A 15 -3.18 -20.12 -7.76
N ARG A 16 -2.32 -19.98 -6.73
CA ARG A 16 -1.41 -21.03 -6.24
C ARG A 16 -2.08 -22.40 -6.06
N GLN A 17 -3.28 -22.43 -5.51
CA GLN A 17 -4.06 -23.65 -5.24
C GLN A 17 -4.61 -24.35 -6.50
N HIS A 18 -4.52 -23.72 -7.67
CA HIS A 18 -4.98 -24.23 -8.96
C HIS A 18 -3.82 -24.63 -9.89
N TYR A 19 -2.56 -24.43 -9.48
CA TYR A 19 -1.40 -25.01 -10.16
C TYR A 19 -1.20 -26.46 -9.71
N LEU A 20 -0.58 -27.27 -10.58
CA LEU A 20 -0.04 -28.59 -10.24
C LEU A 20 0.89 -28.52 -9.02
N ASP A 21 0.61 -29.30 -7.98
CA ASP A 21 1.52 -29.52 -6.84
C ASP A 21 2.71 -30.40 -7.24
N TYR A 22 3.60 -29.85 -8.06
CA TYR A 22 4.79 -30.53 -8.57
C TYR A 22 5.69 -31.03 -7.44
N ASN A 23 5.70 -30.36 -6.27
CA ASN A 23 6.52 -30.75 -5.13
C ASN A 23 5.89 -31.91 -4.35
N GLY A 24 4.56 -31.91 -4.14
CA GLY A 24 3.83 -33.05 -3.58
C GLY A 24 3.93 -34.30 -4.46
N PHE A 25 3.72 -34.18 -5.78
CA PHE A 25 3.94 -35.31 -6.70
C PHE A 25 5.40 -35.77 -6.73
N LYS A 26 6.38 -34.85 -6.65
CA LYS A 26 7.80 -35.22 -6.54
C LYS A 26 8.04 -36.03 -5.26
N LYS A 27 7.47 -35.57 -4.13
CA LYS A 27 7.59 -36.22 -2.81
C LYS A 27 6.95 -37.61 -2.82
N LEU A 28 5.76 -37.79 -3.39
CA LEU A 28 5.11 -39.11 -3.53
C LEU A 28 5.98 -40.11 -4.32
N LEU A 29 6.64 -39.67 -5.39
CA LEU A 29 7.58 -40.51 -6.15
C LEU A 29 8.83 -40.86 -5.33
N ASP A 30 9.36 -39.89 -4.57
CA ASP A 30 10.57 -40.10 -3.75
C ASP A 30 10.27 -41.00 -2.53
N GLU A 31 9.08 -40.89 -1.92
CA GLU A 31 8.63 -41.70 -0.79
C GLU A 31 8.40 -43.16 -1.19
N HIS A 32 7.70 -43.42 -2.29
CA HIS A 32 7.42 -44.80 -2.72
C HIS A 32 8.69 -45.59 -3.08
N VAL A 33 9.73 -44.93 -3.61
CA VAL A 33 11.04 -45.57 -3.84
C VAL A 33 11.72 -45.92 -2.51
N ASN A 34 11.73 -45.00 -1.54
CA ASN A 34 12.38 -45.24 -0.24
C ASN A 34 11.66 -46.32 0.60
N ASP A 35 10.34 -46.45 0.49
CA ASP A 35 9.59 -47.55 1.12
C ASP A 35 9.80 -48.89 0.40
N SER A 36 10.04 -48.86 -0.92
CA SER A 36 10.34 -50.08 -1.70
C SER A 36 11.67 -50.73 -1.28
N GLU A 37 12.64 -49.96 -0.76
CA GLU A 37 13.92 -50.48 -0.25
C GLU A 37 13.81 -51.12 1.15
N ARG A 38 12.62 -51.13 1.77
CA ARG A 38 12.43 -51.56 3.18
C ARG A 38 11.73 -52.91 3.39
N LEU A 39 11.36 -53.64 2.33
CA LEU A 39 10.60 -54.89 2.44
C LEU A 39 11.36 -56.15 1.98
N LEU A 40 12.47 -56.42 2.69
CA LEU A 40 12.98 -57.77 3.03
C LEU A 40 13.51 -58.66 1.86
N PRO A 41 14.16 -59.81 2.15
CA PRO A 41 15.23 -60.31 1.29
C PRO A 41 14.84 -61.41 0.30
N VAL A 42 15.61 -61.43 -0.80
CA VAL A 42 15.69 -62.41 -1.88
C VAL A 42 15.31 -63.86 -1.48
N ASN A 43 14.17 -64.36 -1.98
CA ASN A 43 14.22 -65.45 -2.97
C ASN A 43 12.95 -65.65 -3.83
N ASP A 44 13.17 -66.17 -5.03
CA ASP A 44 12.21 -66.83 -5.93
C ASP A 44 11.11 -66.00 -6.64
N ARG A 45 10.77 -66.46 -7.84
CA ARG A 45 10.16 -65.65 -8.92
C ARG A 45 8.73 -65.17 -8.66
N LEU A 46 8.02 -65.74 -7.69
CA LEU A 46 6.67 -65.30 -7.30
C LEU A 46 6.70 -63.94 -6.58
N GLU A 47 7.81 -63.57 -5.96
CA GLU A 47 8.00 -62.21 -5.43
C GLU A 47 8.20 -61.19 -6.54
N ALA A 48 8.75 -61.59 -7.69
CA ALA A 48 8.87 -60.71 -8.86
C ALA A 48 7.48 -60.34 -9.41
N GLU A 49 6.59 -61.32 -9.62
CA GLU A 49 5.21 -61.07 -10.07
C GLU A 49 4.41 -60.22 -9.05
N ARG A 50 4.59 -60.48 -7.74
CA ARG A 50 3.95 -59.67 -6.68
C ARG A 50 4.53 -58.25 -6.59
N SER A 51 5.82 -58.07 -6.87
CA SER A 51 6.48 -56.76 -6.99
C SER A 51 6.00 -55.98 -8.23
N GLU A 52 5.79 -56.67 -9.35
CA GLU A 52 5.23 -56.11 -10.58
C GLU A 52 3.79 -55.60 -10.37
N TRP A 53 2.96 -56.33 -9.62
CA TRP A 53 1.61 -55.90 -9.25
C TRP A 53 1.62 -54.65 -8.35
N ASN A 54 2.51 -54.60 -7.34
CA ASN A 54 2.66 -53.42 -6.49
C ASN A 54 3.15 -52.18 -7.26
N ARG A 55 4.08 -52.35 -8.22
CA ARG A 55 4.57 -51.26 -9.08
C ARG A 55 3.51 -50.76 -10.06
N THR A 56 2.82 -51.65 -10.75
CA THR A 56 1.74 -51.27 -11.70
C THR A 56 0.57 -50.61 -10.98
N GLY A 57 0.16 -51.11 -9.82
CA GLY A 57 -0.86 -50.50 -8.97
C GLY A 57 -0.50 -49.07 -8.51
N PHE A 58 0.76 -48.83 -8.11
CA PHE A 58 1.24 -47.47 -7.81
C PHE A 58 1.24 -46.57 -9.05
N SER A 59 1.72 -47.05 -10.21
CA SER A 59 1.76 -46.26 -11.44
C SER A 59 0.37 -45.83 -11.94
N GLU A 60 -0.65 -46.70 -11.84
CA GLU A 60 -2.03 -46.33 -12.15
C GLU A 60 -2.61 -45.36 -11.11
N ALA A 61 -2.40 -45.59 -9.81
CA ALA A 61 -2.85 -44.67 -8.77
C ALA A 61 -2.18 -43.28 -8.87
N PHE A 62 -0.91 -43.23 -9.26
CA PHE A 62 -0.18 -42.01 -9.57
C PHE A 62 -0.75 -41.32 -10.82
N TYR A 63 -0.99 -42.07 -11.90
CA TYR A 63 -1.59 -41.55 -13.12
C TYR A 63 -2.98 -40.97 -12.87
N GLU A 64 -3.88 -41.67 -12.17
CA GLU A 64 -5.23 -41.18 -11.89
C GLU A 64 -5.21 -39.95 -10.95
N LYS A 65 -4.32 -39.91 -9.96
CA LYS A 65 -4.12 -38.70 -9.14
C LYS A 65 -3.63 -37.51 -9.98
N LEU A 66 -2.76 -37.75 -10.97
CA LEU A 66 -2.27 -36.75 -11.90
C LEU A 66 -3.36 -36.30 -12.89
N ARG A 67 -4.20 -37.22 -13.38
CA ARG A 67 -5.38 -36.98 -14.23
C ARG A 67 -6.43 -36.14 -13.51
N LEU A 68 -6.71 -36.41 -12.23
CA LEU A 68 -7.57 -35.56 -11.40
C LEU A 68 -7.02 -34.13 -11.27
N SER A 69 -5.70 -33.98 -11.16
CA SER A 69 -5.03 -32.67 -11.15
C SER A 69 -5.13 -31.96 -12.51
N VAL A 70 -5.05 -32.68 -13.64
CA VAL A 70 -5.33 -32.12 -14.98
C VAL A 70 -6.78 -31.61 -15.06
N GLY A 71 -7.75 -32.36 -14.52
CA GLY A 71 -9.15 -31.93 -14.43
C GLY A 71 -9.37 -30.68 -13.57
N GLN A 72 -8.64 -30.54 -12.47
CA GLN A 72 -8.66 -29.33 -11.62
C GLN A 72 -8.14 -28.09 -12.38
N VAL A 73 -7.03 -28.24 -13.12
CA VAL A 73 -6.43 -27.17 -13.94
C VAL A 73 -7.37 -26.76 -15.08
N GLU A 74 -7.96 -27.73 -15.79
CA GLU A 74 -8.95 -27.51 -16.86
C GLU A 74 -10.20 -26.79 -16.33
N SER A 75 -10.75 -27.21 -15.18
CA SER A 75 -11.92 -26.58 -14.57
C SER A 75 -11.67 -25.10 -14.21
N PHE A 76 -10.51 -24.80 -13.61
CA PHE A 76 -10.10 -23.42 -13.32
C PHE A 76 -9.93 -22.59 -14.59
N TYR A 77 -9.27 -23.15 -15.61
CA TYR A 77 -9.08 -22.51 -16.91
C TYR A 77 -10.42 -22.18 -17.60
N GLN A 78 -11.34 -23.15 -17.69
CA GLN A 78 -12.67 -22.94 -18.28
C GLN A 78 -13.46 -21.86 -17.53
N SER A 79 -13.36 -21.83 -16.20
CA SER A 79 -13.99 -20.80 -15.37
C SER A 79 -13.46 -19.40 -15.70
N LYS A 80 -12.12 -19.24 -15.75
CA LYS A 80 -11.49 -17.95 -16.12
C LYS A 80 -11.75 -17.53 -17.57
N CYS A 81 -11.74 -18.46 -18.51
CA CYS A 81 -12.15 -18.20 -19.89
C CYS A 81 -13.61 -17.73 -20.01
N ARG A 82 -14.52 -18.23 -19.16
CA ARG A 82 -15.92 -17.77 -19.11
C ARG A 82 -16.04 -16.37 -18.48
N GLU A 83 -15.34 -16.14 -17.38
CA GLU A 83 -15.23 -14.83 -16.71
C GLU A 83 -14.74 -13.75 -17.66
N TYR A 84 -13.61 -14.00 -18.36
CA TYR A 84 -13.00 -13.05 -19.29
C TYR A 84 -13.87 -12.80 -20.52
N LYS A 85 -14.53 -13.82 -21.08
CA LYS A 85 -15.47 -13.65 -22.20
C LYS A 85 -16.72 -12.85 -21.81
N ASN A 86 -17.18 -12.95 -20.56
CA ASN A 86 -18.29 -12.14 -20.06
C ASN A 86 -17.86 -10.68 -19.85
N LEU A 87 -16.71 -10.45 -19.20
CA LEU A 87 -16.06 -9.14 -19.06
C LEU A 87 -15.86 -8.47 -20.42
N TRP A 88 -15.36 -9.19 -21.42
CA TRP A 88 -15.16 -8.65 -22.77
C TRP A 88 -16.46 -8.25 -23.45
N LYS A 89 -17.51 -9.09 -23.38
CA LYS A 89 -18.85 -8.72 -23.87
C LYS A 89 -19.39 -7.46 -23.20
N SER A 90 -19.14 -7.26 -21.90
CA SER A 90 -19.54 -6.03 -21.19
C SER A 90 -18.77 -4.80 -21.68
N ILE A 91 -17.45 -4.92 -21.93
CA ILE A 91 -16.65 -3.84 -22.52
C ILE A 91 -17.12 -3.51 -23.95
N GLN A 92 -17.27 -4.53 -24.80
CA GLN A 92 -17.75 -4.38 -26.18
C GLN A 92 -19.15 -3.75 -26.23
N ALA A 93 -20.06 -4.10 -25.33
CA ALA A 93 -21.39 -3.48 -25.25
C ALA A 93 -21.33 -1.99 -24.88
N ILE A 94 -20.43 -1.58 -23.99
CA ILE A 94 -20.21 -0.17 -23.64
C ILE A 94 -19.67 0.59 -24.85
N LEU A 95 -18.60 0.09 -25.49
CA LEU A 95 -18.00 0.71 -26.68
C LEU A 95 -18.97 0.79 -27.88
N SER A 96 -19.78 -0.24 -28.10
CA SER A 96 -20.79 -0.26 -29.17
C SER A 96 -21.91 0.76 -28.94
N SER A 97 -22.27 1.03 -27.69
CA SER A 97 -23.28 2.04 -27.33
C SER A 97 -22.83 3.48 -27.65
N GLU A 98 -21.52 3.70 -27.78
CA GLU A 98 -20.95 4.98 -28.22
C GLU A 98 -20.86 5.07 -29.76
N ALA A 99 -20.43 4.00 -30.43
CA ALA A 99 -20.33 3.93 -31.89
C ALA A 99 -21.69 4.20 -32.60
N GLY A 100 -22.80 3.72 -32.02
CA GLY A 100 -24.16 3.99 -32.52
C GLY A 100 -24.60 5.46 -32.47
N HIS A 101 -23.79 6.36 -31.90
CA HIS A 101 -24.01 7.81 -31.88
C HIS A 101 -23.05 8.60 -32.80
N LEU A 102 -22.31 7.92 -33.69
CA LEU A 102 -21.31 8.52 -34.59
C LEU A 102 -21.57 8.31 -36.09
N SER A 103 -22.68 7.68 -36.49
CA SER A 103 -23.12 7.69 -37.89
C SER A 103 -23.46 9.13 -38.31
N PRO A 104 -22.94 9.65 -39.45
CA PRO A 104 -23.27 10.98 -39.91
C PRO A 104 -24.73 11.05 -40.39
N GLU A 105 -25.42 12.15 -40.07
CA GLU A 105 -26.67 12.49 -40.77
C GLU A 105 -26.37 12.80 -42.24
N PRO A 106 -27.27 12.44 -43.19
CA PRO A 106 -27.09 12.80 -44.58
C PRO A 106 -27.08 14.32 -44.75
N LEU A 107 -26.20 14.82 -45.62
CA LEU A 107 -26.02 16.25 -45.89
C LEU A 107 -27.33 16.93 -46.30
N VAL A 108 -27.93 17.70 -45.39
CA VAL A 108 -28.92 18.71 -45.75
C VAL A 108 -28.18 19.83 -46.46
N SER A 109 -28.45 20.01 -47.75
CA SER A 109 -27.82 21.04 -48.58
C SER A 109 -28.22 22.43 -48.09
N VAL A 110 -27.23 23.21 -47.66
CA VAL A 110 -27.40 24.66 -47.47
C VAL A 110 -27.56 25.29 -48.85
N HIS A 111 -28.74 25.84 -49.11
CA HIS A 111 -28.93 26.79 -50.20
C HIS A 111 -29.12 28.18 -49.60
N ASN A 112 -28.21 29.09 -49.91
CA ASN A 112 -28.31 30.48 -49.48
C ASN A 112 -29.38 31.18 -50.31
N SER A 113 -30.16 32.06 -49.67
CA SER A 113 -31.02 33.02 -50.36
C SER A 113 -31.13 34.31 -49.54
N ASP A 114 -30.16 35.21 -49.72
CA ASP A 114 -30.20 36.60 -49.28
C ASP A 114 -29.34 37.44 -50.23
N GLY A 115 -29.78 38.67 -50.53
CA GLY A 115 -29.05 39.62 -51.37
C GLY A 115 -29.46 39.64 -52.86
N ALA A 116 -30.37 40.55 -53.21
CA ALA A 116 -30.62 40.93 -54.61
C ALA A 116 -29.64 42.01 -55.06
N ASN A 117 -29.23 42.01 -56.34
CA ASN A 117 -29.44 43.15 -57.25
C ASN A 117 -28.90 42.94 -58.68
N ASN A 118 -29.59 43.60 -59.62
CA ASN A 118 -29.17 44.03 -60.96
C ASN A 118 -28.88 43.03 -62.11
N ALA A 119 -29.73 43.21 -63.14
CA ALA A 119 -29.40 43.36 -64.56
C ALA A 119 -29.04 42.13 -65.42
N GLY A 120 -29.79 41.97 -66.54
CA GLY A 120 -29.34 41.19 -67.69
C GLY A 120 -30.44 40.39 -68.39
N SER A 121 -30.86 40.88 -69.56
CA SER A 121 -31.38 40.17 -70.74
C SER A 121 -30.94 38.71 -70.93
N GLU A 122 -31.61 37.83 -71.69
CA GLU A 122 -32.93 37.74 -72.36
C GLU A 122 -32.92 36.37 -73.12
N LYS A 123 -34.08 35.75 -73.39
CA LYS A 123 -34.32 34.81 -74.53
C LYS A 123 -33.49 33.50 -74.57
N ASP A 124 -33.85 32.43 -75.27
CA ASP A 124 -35.08 31.98 -75.95
C ASP A 124 -35.23 30.46 -75.64
N ALA A 125 -36.41 29.93 -75.29
CA ALA A 125 -37.50 29.47 -76.16
C ALA A 125 -37.14 28.27 -77.08
N GLY A 126 -37.81 27.11 -76.88
CA GLY A 126 -37.62 25.92 -77.73
C GLY A 126 -38.12 24.59 -77.10
N ALA A 127 -39.43 24.31 -77.20
CA ALA A 127 -40.02 22.98 -76.99
C ALA A 127 -40.40 22.37 -78.36
N PRO A 128 -40.73 21.05 -78.45
CA PRO A 128 -42.11 20.62 -78.18
C PRO A 128 -42.26 19.25 -77.46
N SER A 129 -43.50 18.77 -77.45
CA SER A 129 -44.16 17.61 -76.80
C SER A 129 -43.70 16.21 -77.33
N GLU A 130 -44.14 15.04 -76.84
CA GLU A 130 -45.43 14.63 -76.21
C GLU A 130 -45.29 13.55 -75.10
N ASP A 131 -46.19 13.62 -74.10
CA ASP A 131 -46.99 12.53 -73.45
C ASP A 131 -46.32 11.33 -72.71
N ILE A 132 -46.93 10.64 -71.72
CA ILE A 132 -48.32 10.64 -71.17
C ILE A 132 -48.33 10.24 -69.66
N GLU A 133 -49.29 10.75 -68.86
CA GLU A 133 -49.89 10.26 -67.55
C GLU A 133 -49.05 9.60 -66.40
N THR A 134 -49.44 9.57 -65.10
CA THR A 134 -50.59 10.13 -64.32
C THR A 134 -50.26 10.30 -62.81
N SER A 135 -50.74 11.40 -62.19
CA SER A 135 -51.15 11.51 -60.77
C SER A 135 -50.07 11.38 -59.64
N SER A 136 -50.23 11.90 -58.41
CA SER A 136 -51.12 12.94 -57.85
C SER A 136 -50.56 13.47 -56.50
N LEU A 137 -50.71 14.78 -56.21
CA LEU A 137 -50.43 15.39 -54.88
C LEU A 137 -50.88 16.89 -54.82
N LYS A 138 -51.04 17.43 -53.59
CA LYS A 138 -51.15 18.86 -53.13
C LYS A 138 -52.57 19.38 -52.74
N VAL A 139 -52.76 19.90 -51.50
CA VAL A 139 -52.87 21.35 -51.07
C VAL A 139 -54.37 21.79 -50.99
N ALA A 140 -54.88 22.74 -50.18
CA ALA A 140 -54.40 23.94 -49.44
C ALA A 140 -54.82 23.95 -47.93
N LYS A 141 -54.34 24.79 -46.98
CA LYS A 141 -53.90 26.22 -46.89
C LYS A 141 -55.09 27.24 -46.92
N GLU A 142 -55.15 28.35 -46.15
CA GLU A 142 -54.38 28.87 -44.99
C GLU A 142 -55.26 29.04 -43.71
N PHE A 143 -55.53 30.15 -42.99
CA PHE A 143 -55.13 31.59 -42.93
C PHE A 143 -55.46 32.09 -41.48
N VAL A 144 -54.53 32.50 -40.58
CA VAL A 144 -53.74 33.76 -40.41
C VAL A 144 -54.42 34.86 -39.55
N ILE A 145 -53.69 35.36 -38.51
CA ILE A 145 -53.88 36.59 -37.68
C ILE A 145 -55.03 36.62 -36.63
N THR A 146 -54.93 37.22 -35.41
CA THR A 146 -53.81 37.49 -34.44
C THR A 146 -54.37 37.94 -33.06
N ASN A 147 -53.64 37.62 -31.97
CA ASN A 147 -53.71 38.15 -30.58
C ASN A 147 -54.95 37.84 -29.67
N LYS A 148 -54.84 37.79 -28.32
CA LYS A 148 -53.97 36.98 -27.41
C LYS A 148 -54.19 37.35 -25.92
N SER A 149 -55.04 36.61 -25.22
CA SER A 149 -54.95 36.34 -23.77
C SER A 149 -55.88 35.15 -23.42
N LEU A 150 -55.38 33.96 -23.08
CA LEU A 150 -54.69 33.55 -21.84
C LEU A 150 -55.61 33.39 -20.61
N SER A 151 -56.31 32.25 -20.52
CA SER A 151 -55.88 31.16 -19.61
C SER A 151 -56.77 29.90 -19.74
N ARG A 152 -56.37 28.80 -19.08
CA ARG A 152 -57.14 27.55 -18.88
C ARG A 152 -57.59 26.78 -20.15
N HIS A 153 -56.68 25.95 -20.71
CA HIS A 153 -57.04 24.56 -21.09
C HIS A 153 -55.86 23.59 -21.36
N SER A 154 -54.60 24.05 -21.39
CA SER A 154 -53.44 23.16 -21.58
C SER A 154 -53.11 22.32 -20.34
N ARG A 155 -53.87 21.23 -20.12
CA ARG A 155 -53.60 20.22 -19.07
C ARG A 155 -53.73 18.76 -19.53
N LYS A 156 -54.11 18.46 -20.78
CA LYS A 156 -54.13 17.10 -21.33
C LYS A 156 -52.98 16.78 -22.30
N ASP A 157 -52.60 17.69 -23.19
CA ASP A 157 -51.61 17.40 -24.26
C ASP A 157 -50.18 17.16 -23.74
N ARG A 158 -49.86 17.64 -22.53
CA ARG A 158 -48.54 17.42 -21.91
C ARG A 158 -48.31 15.95 -21.55
N ALA A 159 -49.36 15.18 -21.26
CA ALA A 159 -49.25 13.77 -20.86
C ALA A 159 -48.91 12.82 -22.04
N ILE A 160 -49.31 13.19 -23.27
CA ILE A 160 -49.12 12.33 -24.46
C ILE A 160 -47.75 12.59 -25.12
N LYS A 161 -47.14 13.77 -24.92
CA LYS A 161 -45.84 14.12 -25.50
C LYS A 161 -44.62 13.58 -24.75
N GLU A 162 -44.80 12.95 -23.59
CA GLU A 162 -43.71 12.36 -22.79
C GLU A 162 -43.45 10.87 -23.10
N SER A 163 -44.39 10.17 -23.76
CA SER A 163 -44.31 8.71 -23.98
C SER A 163 -43.47 8.25 -25.18
N LYS A 164 -42.97 9.17 -26.03
CA LYS A 164 -42.15 8.84 -27.23
C LYS A 164 -40.76 9.50 -27.27
N LYS A 165 -40.23 9.94 -26.13
CA LYS A 165 -38.82 10.35 -26.06
C LYS A 165 -37.94 9.09 -26.05
N LYS A 166 -37.32 8.75 -27.20
CA LYS A 166 -36.30 7.69 -27.29
C LYS A 166 -35.29 7.85 -26.15
N ARG A 167 -34.95 6.76 -25.45
CA ARG A 167 -33.89 6.76 -24.43
C ARG A 167 -32.52 6.96 -25.11
N SER A 168 -32.17 8.21 -25.40
CA SER A 168 -30.78 8.59 -25.64
C SER A 168 -30.00 8.36 -24.35
N HIS A 169 -29.13 7.35 -24.34
CA HIS A 169 -28.19 7.18 -23.24
C HIS A 169 -27.26 8.40 -23.20
N PRO A 170 -26.95 8.95 -22.01
CA PRO A 170 -26.02 10.07 -21.93
C PRO A 170 -24.64 9.64 -22.44
N LYS A 171 -23.98 10.49 -23.22
CA LYS A 171 -22.60 10.25 -23.67
C LYS A 171 -21.70 10.02 -22.44
N LEU A 172 -20.81 9.03 -22.52
CA LEU A 172 -19.86 8.75 -21.44
C LEU A 172 -19.02 9.98 -21.14
N THR A 173 -18.77 10.22 -19.86
CA THR A 173 -17.83 11.26 -19.43
C THR A 173 -16.39 10.86 -19.77
N ARG A 174 -15.50 11.86 -19.85
CA ARG A 174 -14.06 11.64 -20.04
C ARG A 174 -13.39 10.84 -18.91
N SER A 175 -14.07 10.66 -17.77
CA SER A 175 -13.65 9.68 -16.75
C SER A 175 -14.06 8.27 -17.17
N GLU A 176 -15.35 8.04 -17.44
CA GLU A 176 -15.87 6.71 -17.80
C GLU A 176 -15.14 6.10 -19.02
N LEU A 177 -14.77 6.89 -20.02
CA LEU A 177 -13.97 6.41 -21.17
C LEU A 177 -12.55 5.95 -20.80
N LYS A 178 -11.94 6.61 -19.81
CA LYS A 178 -10.63 6.23 -19.28
C LYS A 178 -10.74 5.03 -18.34
N ASP A 179 -11.84 4.92 -17.60
CA ASP A 179 -12.15 3.75 -16.78
C ASP A 179 -12.37 2.51 -17.67
N VAL A 180 -13.00 2.65 -18.85
CA VAL A 180 -13.07 1.60 -19.88
C VAL A 180 -11.67 1.24 -20.42
N GLU A 181 -10.82 2.22 -20.71
CA GLU A 181 -9.43 1.97 -21.15
C GLU A 181 -8.63 1.16 -20.11
N GLU A 182 -8.74 1.52 -18.82
CA GLU A 182 -8.09 0.79 -17.72
C GLU A 182 -8.63 -0.65 -17.54
N ASN A 183 -9.93 -0.88 -17.79
CA ASN A 183 -10.50 -2.24 -17.82
C ASN A 183 -9.98 -3.09 -19.00
N ILE A 184 -9.68 -2.48 -20.16
CA ILE A 184 -9.08 -3.19 -21.30
C ILE A 184 -7.64 -3.62 -20.97
N PHE A 185 -6.84 -2.76 -20.34
CA PHE A 185 -5.49 -3.11 -19.91
C PHE A 185 -5.48 -4.28 -18.90
N GLU A 186 -6.33 -4.24 -17.87
CA GLU A 186 -6.40 -5.32 -16.88
C GLU A 186 -6.98 -6.63 -17.45
N LEU A 187 -7.91 -6.59 -18.40
CA LEU A 187 -8.36 -7.79 -19.14
C LEU A 187 -7.21 -8.40 -19.95
N TYR A 188 -6.53 -7.62 -20.80
CA TYR A 188 -5.44 -8.10 -21.66
C TYR A 188 -4.30 -8.71 -20.85
N LYS A 189 -3.99 -8.10 -19.69
CA LYS A 189 -3.06 -8.63 -18.67
C LYS A 189 -3.54 -9.95 -18.07
N SER A 190 -4.82 -10.05 -17.71
CA SER A 190 -5.42 -11.26 -17.13
C SER A 190 -5.45 -12.45 -18.10
N VAL A 191 -5.64 -12.19 -19.40
CA VAL A 191 -5.54 -13.19 -20.47
C VAL A 191 -4.11 -13.73 -20.59
N ARG A 192 -3.10 -12.85 -20.55
CA ARG A 192 -1.69 -13.24 -20.58
C ARG A 192 -1.26 -14.05 -19.36
N MET A 193 -1.69 -13.63 -18.18
CA MET A 193 -1.51 -14.40 -16.93
C MET A 193 -2.09 -15.82 -17.05
N LEU A 194 -3.25 -15.98 -17.71
CA LEU A 194 -3.85 -17.30 -17.95
C LEU A 194 -3.04 -18.13 -18.97
N LYS A 195 -2.46 -17.50 -19.99
CA LYS A 195 -1.57 -18.15 -20.97
C LYS A 195 -0.24 -18.62 -20.36
N GLU A 196 0.32 -17.85 -19.42
CA GLU A 196 1.48 -18.28 -18.61
C GLU A 196 1.11 -19.42 -17.65
N PHE A 197 -0.10 -19.38 -17.04
CA PHE A 197 -0.63 -20.45 -16.20
C PHE A 197 -0.78 -21.78 -16.96
N THR A 198 -1.34 -21.79 -18.17
CA THR A 198 -1.50 -23.04 -18.94
C THR A 198 -0.15 -23.64 -19.33
N SER A 199 0.75 -22.83 -19.89
CA SER A 199 2.10 -23.26 -20.29
C SER A 199 2.94 -23.81 -19.12
N LEU A 200 2.86 -23.18 -17.94
CA LEU A 200 3.55 -23.66 -16.73
C LEU A 200 3.00 -25.00 -16.24
N ASN A 201 1.67 -25.18 -16.23
CA ASN A 201 1.05 -26.42 -15.81
C ASN A 201 1.32 -27.57 -16.79
N GLU A 202 1.13 -27.36 -18.09
CA GLU A 202 1.46 -28.31 -19.16
C GLU A 202 2.92 -28.80 -19.05
N THR A 203 3.86 -27.84 -18.94
CA THR A 203 5.29 -28.13 -18.73
C THR A 203 5.52 -28.95 -17.44
N GLY A 204 4.73 -28.70 -16.40
CA GLY A 204 4.79 -29.43 -15.13
C GLY A 204 4.29 -30.87 -15.23
N PHE A 205 3.13 -31.08 -15.85
CA PHE A 205 2.55 -32.40 -16.10
C PHE A 205 3.51 -33.28 -16.91
N ILE A 206 4.06 -32.76 -18.01
CA ILE A 206 5.03 -33.48 -18.85
C ILE A 206 6.31 -33.79 -18.06
N LYS A 207 6.80 -32.89 -17.20
CA LYS A 207 8.03 -33.12 -16.42
C LYS A 207 7.85 -34.09 -15.27
N ILE A 208 6.69 -34.11 -14.61
CA ILE A 208 6.45 -35.04 -13.50
C ILE A 208 6.15 -36.46 -14.01
N ALA A 209 5.44 -36.59 -15.13
CA ALA A 209 5.28 -37.86 -15.83
C ALA A 209 6.64 -38.41 -16.33
N LYS A 210 7.50 -37.57 -16.92
CA LYS A 210 8.87 -37.97 -17.27
C LYS A 210 9.75 -38.32 -16.06
N LYS A 211 9.45 -37.80 -14.85
CA LYS A 211 10.12 -38.24 -13.61
C LYS A 211 9.64 -39.62 -13.19
N HIS A 212 8.33 -39.88 -13.25
CA HIS A 212 7.75 -41.21 -13.01
C HIS A 212 8.39 -42.26 -13.93
N ASP A 213 8.31 -42.08 -15.24
CA ASP A 213 8.75 -43.10 -16.21
C ASP A 213 10.27 -43.37 -16.16
N LYS A 214 11.07 -42.37 -15.74
CA LYS A 214 12.49 -42.56 -15.47
C LYS A 214 12.78 -43.34 -14.17
N MET A 215 11.88 -43.28 -13.19
CA MET A 215 11.99 -44.00 -11.91
C MET A 215 11.39 -45.40 -11.97
N PHE A 216 10.42 -45.63 -12.86
CA PHE A 216 9.75 -46.92 -13.04
C PHE A 216 9.74 -47.34 -14.53
N PRO A 217 10.87 -47.84 -15.08
CA PRO A 217 10.98 -48.14 -16.51
C PRO A 217 10.04 -49.25 -17.01
N THR A 218 9.65 -50.20 -16.15
CA THR A 218 8.69 -51.27 -16.50
C THR A 218 7.24 -50.80 -16.58
N SER A 219 6.93 -49.60 -16.08
CA SER A 219 5.60 -48.97 -16.13
C SER A 219 5.64 -47.57 -16.79
N ALA A 220 6.53 -47.40 -17.77
CA ALA A 220 6.85 -46.13 -18.44
C ALA A 220 5.75 -45.59 -19.40
N PHE A 221 4.47 -45.68 -19.02
CA PHE A 221 3.32 -45.25 -19.82
C PHE A 221 2.81 -43.83 -19.47
N CYS A 222 3.24 -43.23 -18.36
CA CYS A 222 2.58 -42.02 -17.85
C CYS A 222 2.80 -40.80 -18.76
N THR A 223 3.99 -40.62 -19.34
CA THR A 223 4.27 -39.49 -20.25
C THR A 223 3.41 -39.56 -21.51
N GLU A 224 3.11 -40.74 -22.02
CA GLU A 224 2.28 -40.91 -23.22
C GLU A 224 0.81 -40.64 -22.93
N ARG A 225 0.23 -41.33 -21.93
CA ARG A 225 -1.17 -41.12 -21.53
C ARG A 225 -1.44 -39.68 -21.06
N ILE A 226 -0.46 -39.01 -20.42
CA ILE A 226 -0.59 -37.59 -20.06
C ILE A 226 -0.50 -36.67 -21.28
N LYS A 227 0.36 -36.93 -22.28
CA LYS A 227 0.33 -36.16 -23.55
C LYS A 227 -1.01 -36.29 -24.24
N GLU A 228 -1.52 -37.52 -24.39
CA GLU A 228 -2.83 -37.77 -24.97
C GLU A 228 -3.96 -37.04 -24.24
N LEU A 229 -3.93 -37.06 -22.91
CA LEU A 229 -4.91 -36.37 -22.08
C LEU A 229 -4.82 -34.85 -22.28
N LEU A 230 -3.61 -34.28 -22.30
CA LEU A 230 -3.38 -32.85 -22.54
C LEU A 230 -3.82 -32.40 -23.93
N ILE A 231 -3.59 -33.21 -24.98
CA ILE A 231 -4.10 -32.94 -26.34
C ILE A 231 -5.64 -32.85 -26.36
N LYS A 232 -6.31 -33.50 -25.41
CA LYS A 232 -7.78 -33.52 -25.27
C LYS A 232 -8.30 -32.41 -24.31
N THR A 233 -7.46 -31.60 -23.64
CA THR A 233 -7.92 -30.50 -22.78
C THR A 233 -8.01 -29.16 -23.52
N SER A 234 -8.95 -28.29 -23.12
CA SER A 234 -9.06 -26.95 -23.74
C SER A 234 -7.97 -25.98 -23.28
N PHE A 235 -7.31 -26.25 -22.14
CA PHE A 235 -6.21 -25.41 -21.64
C PHE A 235 -4.88 -25.59 -22.38
N ALA A 236 -4.62 -26.76 -22.99
CA ALA A 236 -3.38 -27.00 -23.73
C ALA A 236 -3.33 -26.24 -25.07
N SER A 237 -4.49 -26.08 -25.72
CA SER A 237 -4.58 -25.33 -26.98
C SER A 237 -4.58 -23.82 -26.73
N GLN A 238 -3.41 -23.19 -26.83
CA GLN A 238 -3.24 -21.75 -26.64
C GLN A 238 -3.80 -20.88 -27.80
N SER A 239 -4.36 -21.46 -28.86
CA SER A 239 -4.94 -20.69 -29.97
C SER A 239 -6.08 -19.81 -29.48
N ALA A 240 -7.06 -20.38 -28.79
CA ALA A 240 -8.25 -19.67 -28.31
C ALA A 240 -7.97 -18.53 -27.30
N LEU A 241 -6.79 -18.49 -26.66
CA LEU A 241 -6.33 -17.32 -25.90
C LEU A 241 -5.61 -16.30 -26.79
N SER A 242 -4.91 -16.74 -27.83
CA SER A 242 -4.20 -15.88 -28.79
C SER A 242 -5.18 -15.12 -29.68
N ASP A 243 -6.20 -15.81 -30.21
CA ASP A 243 -7.30 -15.22 -30.97
C ASP A 243 -8.04 -14.14 -30.14
N PHE A 244 -8.07 -14.32 -28.81
CA PHE A 244 -8.69 -13.40 -27.86
C PHE A 244 -7.77 -12.23 -27.48
N GLU A 245 -6.44 -12.42 -27.40
CA GLU A 245 -5.47 -11.32 -27.35
C GLU A 245 -5.61 -10.42 -28.59
N ASP A 246 -5.67 -11.02 -29.78
CA ASP A 246 -5.72 -10.27 -31.05
C ASP A 246 -7.09 -9.57 -31.27
N ASP A 247 -8.21 -10.10 -30.78
CA ASP A 247 -9.50 -9.38 -30.77
C ASP A 247 -9.47 -8.15 -29.82
N ILE A 248 -8.84 -8.29 -28.66
CA ILE A 248 -8.66 -7.17 -27.72
C ILE A 248 -7.76 -6.08 -28.34
N GLU A 249 -6.67 -6.47 -28.99
CA GLU A 249 -5.78 -5.54 -29.69
C GLU A 249 -6.48 -4.82 -30.85
N ARG A 250 -7.30 -5.54 -31.62
CA ARG A 250 -8.11 -4.98 -32.72
C ARG A 250 -9.08 -3.91 -32.21
N VAL A 251 -9.87 -4.22 -31.19
CA VAL A 251 -10.89 -3.29 -30.65
C VAL A 251 -10.24 -2.11 -29.93
N TYR A 252 -9.14 -2.32 -29.18
CA TYR A 252 -8.36 -1.22 -28.60
C TYR A 252 -7.80 -0.29 -29.71
N GLY A 253 -7.26 -0.87 -30.80
CA GLY A 253 -6.77 -0.12 -31.94
C GLY A 253 -7.84 0.76 -32.59
N GLN A 254 -9.06 0.23 -32.75
CA GLN A 254 -10.20 0.95 -33.33
C GLN A 254 -10.67 2.15 -32.49
N HIS A 255 -10.71 2.02 -31.16
CA HIS A 255 -11.25 3.06 -30.27
C HIS A 255 -10.19 4.03 -29.71
N TYR A 256 -8.94 3.61 -29.53
CA TYR A 256 -7.93 4.38 -28.78
C TYR A 256 -6.66 4.72 -29.59
N ASP A 257 -6.21 3.89 -30.54
CA ASP A 257 -4.96 4.13 -31.30
C ASP A 257 -5.17 4.90 -32.63
N THR A 258 -5.82 6.05 -32.54
CA THR A 258 -6.05 6.99 -33.66
C THR A 258 -4.79 7.57 -34.32
N LYS A 259 -3.58 7.15 -33.88
CA LYS A 259 -2.29 7.60 -34.41
C LYS A 259 -1.38 6.46 -34.86
N GLY A 260 -1.90 5.24 -34.98
CA GLY A 260 -1.17 4.09 -35.54
C GLY A 260 0.10 3.73 -34.76
N LYS A 261 0.15 3.97 -33.44
CA LYS A 261 1.28 3.61 -32.58
C LYS A 261 1.26 2.13 -32.14
N GLY A 262 0.63 1.29 -32.96
CA GLY A 262 0.57 -0.15 -32.85
C GLY A 262 -0.02 -0.61 -31.52
N ALA A 263 -1.35 -0.59 -31.39
CA ALA A 263 -2.13 -1.16 -30.27
C ALA A 263 -1.42 -2.27 -29.47
N LYS A 264 -0.96 -3.34 -30.13
CA LYS A 264 -0.14 -4.43 -29.56
C LYS A 264 1.02 -3.92 -28.71
N LYS A 265 1.87 -3.03 -29.22
CA LYS A 265 3.02 -2.45 -28.51
C LYS A 265 2.60 -1.65 -27.27
N THR A 266 1.50 -0.91 -27.34
CA THR A 266 0.95 -0.16 -26.19
C THR A 266 0.44 -1.12 -25.12
N LEU A 267 -0.46 -2.03 -25.47
CA LEU A 267 -1.03 -3.05 -24.59
C LEU A 267 0.06 -3.95 -23.95
N VAL A 268 1.02 -4.43 -24.74
CA VAL A 268 2.19 -5.19 -24.29
C VAL A 268 3.04 -4.39 -23.28
N SER A 269 3.17 -3.07 -23.44
CA SER A 269 3.96 -2.25 -22.51
C SER A 269 3.33 -2.16 -21.11
N TYR A 270 2.00 -2.15 -21.02
CA TYR A 270 1.26 -2.25 -19.75
C TYR A 270 1.32 -3.66 -19.15
N CYS A 271 1.48 -4.70 -19.97
CA CYS A 271 1.69 -6.10 -19.57
C CYS A 271 3.18 -6.49 -19.44
N THR A 272 4.04 -5.59 -18.97
CA THR A 272 5.48 -5.84 -18.87
C THR A 272 5.81 -6.97 -17.88
N PRO A 273 6.73 -7.91 -18.21
CA PRO A 273 6.48 -9.33 -17.91
C PRO A 273 7.47 -9.96 -16.91
N MET A 274 7.28 -11.24 -16.59
CA MET A 274 8.12 -11.97 -15.63
C MET A 274 9.64 -11.97 -15.93
N GLY A 275 10.03 -11.82 -17.21
CA GLY A 275 11.44 -11.66 -17.60
C GLY A 275 12.07 -10.34 -17.12
N ASP A 276 11.31 -9.26 -17.03
CA ASP A 276 11.77 -8.02 -16.41
C ASP A 276 11.57 -8.04 -14.89
N LEU A 277 10.69 -8.86 -14.33
CA LEU A 277 10.64 -9.07 -12.87
C LEU A 277 11.92 -9.75 -12.35
N SER A 278 12.58 -10.64 -13.11
CA SER A 278 13.90 -11.18 -12.69
C SER A 278 14.96 -10.09 -12.70
N ARG A 279 15.07 -9.32 -13.79
CA ARG A 279 16.00 -8.18 -13.91
C ARG A 279 15.74 -7.07 -12.90
N GLN A 280 14.48 -6.79 -12.58
CA GLN A 280 14.10 -5.86 -11.51
C GLN A 280 14.52 -6.41 -10.15
N ARG A 281 14.30 -7.71 -9.88
CA ARG A 281 14.77 -8.37 -8.65
C ARG A 281 16.30 -8.38 -8.54
N GLU A 282 17.01 -8.62 -9.63
CA GLU A 282 18.48 -8.56 -9.72
C GLU A 282 19.00 -7.14 -9.46
N ARG A 283 18.41 -6.12 -10.12
CA ARG A 283 18.72 -4.70 -9.90
C ARG A 283 18.38 -4.25 -8.47
N LEU A 284 17.27 -4.74 -7.92
CA LEU A 284 16.83 -4.46 -6.55
C LEU A 284 17.75 -5.13 -5.53
N ALA A 285 18.19 -6.36 -5.77
CA ALA A 285 19.17 -7.06 -4.95
C ALA A 285 20.54 -6.36 -5.00
N LEU A 286 20.99 -5.91 -6.18
CA LEU A 286 22.20 -5.09 -6.34
C LEU A 286 22.08 -3.78 -5.56
N HIS A 287 21.01 -3.01 -5.73
CA HIS A 287 20.80 -1.78 -4.97
C HIS A 287 20.72 -2.05 -3.45
N THR A 288 20.09 -3.14 -3.02
CA THR A 288 20.02 -3.51 -1.60
C THR A 288 21.40 -3.87 -1.05
N GLY A 289 22.17 -4.68 -1.79
CA GLY A 289 23.53 -5.07 -1.43
C GLY A 289 24.50 -3.88 -1.36
N VAL A 290 24.43 -2.96 -2.32
CA VAL A 290 25.21 -1.70 -2.28
C VAL A 290 24.77 -0.83 -1.09
N SER A 291 23.46 -0.69 -0.85
CA SER A 291 22.95 0.12 0.27
C SER A 291 23.38 -0.44 1.63
N LEU A 292 23.37 -1.77 1.80
CA LEU A 292 23.90 -2.45 2.98
C LEU A 292 25.43 -2.34 3.07
N GLY A 293 26.14 -2.45 1.95
CA GLY A 293 27.60 -2.33 1.89
C GLY A 293 28.12 -0.95 2.33
N PHE A 294 27.36 0.13 2.10
CA PHE A 294 27.64 1.44 2.70
C PHE A 294 27.12 1.56 4.14
N PHE A 295 25.90 1.11 4.42
CA PHE A 295 25.28 1.31 5.73
C PHE A 295 25.97 0.51 6.86
N VAL A 296 26.26 -0.77 6.65
CA VAL A 296 26.71 -1.68 7.72
C VAL A 296 28.08 -1.27 8.31
N PRO A 297 29.14 -0.98 7.52
CA PRO A 297 30.42 -0.55 8.10
C PRO A 297 30.32 0.75 8.90
N ILE A 298 29.50 1.70 8.45
CA ILE A 298 29.32 3.00 9.11
C ILE A 298 28.45 2.86 10.36
N ALA A 299 27.46 1.96 10.35
CA ALA A 299 26.69 1.60 11.54
C ALA A 299 27.53 0.86 12.60
N LEU A 300 28.43 -0.05 12.18
CA LEU A 300 29.37 -0.71 13.08
C LEU A 300 30.38 0.28 13.69
N MET A 301 30.88 1.22 12.89
CA MET A 301 31.75 2.31 13.37
C MET A 301 31.03 3.21 14.39
N LEU A 302 29.76 3.53 14.18
CA LEU A 302 28.95 4.25 15.15
C LEU A 302 28.74 3.46 16.45
N VAL A 303 28.50 2.14 16.35
CA VAL A 303 28.38 1.27 17.52
C VAL A 303 29.69 1.18 18.29
N ASP A 304 30.84 1.08 17.61
CA ASP A 304 32.16 1.09 18.25
C ASP A 304 32.44 2.41 18.98
N ILE A 305 32.19 3.56 18.35
CA ILE A 305 32.31 4.88 19.01
C ILE A 305 31.42 4.96 20.25
N VAL A 306 30.16 4.51 20.17
CA VAL A 306 29.22 4.50 21.31
C VAL A 306 29.66 3.54 22.40
N LEU A 307 30.17 2.35 22.06
CA LEU A 307 30.69 1.39 23.03
C LEU A 307 31.94 1.92 23.74
N ASN A 308 32.86 2.58 23.03
CA ASN A 308 34.03 3.19 23.64
C ASN A 308 33.65 4.36 24.58
N ILE A 309 32.64 5.16 24.23
CA ILE A 309 32.06 6.20 25.12
C ILE A 309 31.46 5.59 26.40
N ILE A 310 30.80 4.42 26.31
CA ILE A 310 30.11 3.78 27.45
C ILE A 310 31.05 2.92 28.32
N MET A 311 32.04 2.25 27.71
CA MET A 311 32.89 1.25 28.37
C MET A 311 34.19 1.83 28.93
N SER A 312 34.60 3.03 28.50
CA SER A 312 35.70 3.75 29.14
C SER A 312 35.28 4.15 30.56
N LYS A 313 36.04 3.69 31.58
CA LYS A 313 35.65 3.78 33.01
C LYS A 313 35.69 5.20 33.60
N HIS A 314 35.86 6.22 32.78
CA HIS A 314 35.71 7.62 33.14
C HIS A 314 34.73 8.27 32.15
N TYR A 315 33.73 8.98 32.68
CA TYR A 315 32.69 9.69 31.91
C TYR A 315 33.23 10.95 31.20
N LEU A 316 34.45 10.90 30.65
CA LEU A 316 35.29 12.04 30.26
C LEU A 316 35.28 12.37 28.75
N ILE A 317 34.15 12.13 28.08
CA ILE A 317 33.87 12.82 26.82
C ILE A 317 32.63 13.68 27.01
N ASP A 318 32.83 14.81 27.70
CA ASP A 318 31.83 15.85 27.92
C ASP A 318 31.64 16.65 26.61
N LEU A 319 31.14 15.95 25.56
CA LEU A 319 30.82 16.53 24.25
C LEU A 319 29.95 17.79 24.44
N PRO A 320 30.17 18.89 23.70
CA PRO A 320 29.36 20.10 23.83
C PRO A 320 27.86 19.77 23.85
N PRO A 321 27.04 20.38 24.73
CA PRO A 321 25.62 20.00 24.87
C PRO A 321 24.85 19.96 23.54
N ILE A 322 25.11 20.93 22.65
CA ILE A 322 24.56 20.98 21.29
C ILE A 322 24.95 19.75 20.44
N CYS A 323 26.20 19.27 20.55
CA CYS A 323 26.66 18.02 19.92
C CYS A 323 25.90 16.81 20.46
N ARG A 324 25.70 16.71 21.79
CA ARG A 324 24.93 15.62 22.41
C ARG A 324 23.49 15.57 21.92
N HIS A 325 22.81 16.72 21.89
CA HIS A 325 21.43 16.84 21.40
C HIS A 325 21.32 16.56 19.89
N LEU A 326 22.25 17.05 19.06
CA LEU A 326 22.31 16.75 17.62
C LEU A 326 22.50 15.26 17.35
N ASN A 327 23.43 14.61 18.04
CA ASN A 327 23.67 13.17 17.89
C ASN A 327 22.45 12.34 18.29
N ARG A 328 21.77 12.69 19.39
CA ARG A 328 20.53 12.03 19.82
C ARG A 328 19.39 12.23 18.83
N PHE A 329 19.24 13.45 18.30
CA PHE A 329 18.24 13.77 17.27
C PHE A 329 18.46 12.91 16.01
N HIS A 330 19.68 12.90 15.45
CA HIS A 330 20.00 12.12 14.25
C HIS A 330 19.90 10.61 14.48
N LEU A 331 20.32 10.10 15.64
CA LEU A 331 20.20 8.68 15.97
C LEU A 331 18.73 8.25 16.15
N SER A 332 17.88 9.13 16.70
CA SER A 332 16.42 8.93 16.74
C SER A 332 15.83 8.83 15.33
N ILE A 333 16.33 9.62 14.37
CA ILE A 333 15.89 9.61 12.97
C ILE A 333 16.35 8.35 12.23
N VAL A 334 17.58 7.88 12.48
CA VAL A 334 18.07 6.57 11.99
C VAL A 334 17.15 5.46 12.46
N ILE A 335 16.94 5.33 13.77
CA ILE A 335 16.09 4.28 14.36
C ILE A 335 14.64 4.40 13.86
N TYR A 336 14.06 5.60 13.81
CA TYR A 336 12.72 5.81 13.28
C TYR A 336 12.59 5.41 11.80
N SER A 337 13.57 5.75 10.96
CA SER A 337 13.47 5.46 9.52
C SER A 337 13.70 3.98 9.18
N LEU A 338 14.62 3.30 9.87
CA LEU A 338 14.86 1.87 9.70
C LEU A 338 13.69 1.03 10.25
N SER A 339 13.17 1.39 11.43
CA SER A 339 11.99 0.72 11.98
C SER A 339 10.75 0.99 11.13
N LEU A 340 10.54 2.20 10.62
CA LEU A 340 9.44 2.50 9.68
C LEU A 340 9.55 1.68 8.38
N ALA A 341 10.75 1.46 7.84
CA ALA A 341 10.93 0.56 6.69
C ALA A 341 10.57 -0.90 7.03
N MET A 342 10.93 -1.38 8.22
CA MET A 342 10.49 -2.70 8.73
C MET A 342 8.97 -2.77 8.89
N VAL A 343 8.32 -1.70 9.37
CA VAL A 343 6.86 -1.58 9.49
C VAL A 343 6.18 -1.75 8.12
N PHE A 344 6.66 -1.07 7.07
CA PHE A 344 6.12 -1.26 5.71
C PHE A 344 6.38 -2.66 5.15
N ALA A 345 7.54 -3.27 5.41
CA ALA A 345 7.80 -4.66 5.04
C ALA A 345 6.85 -5.64 5.74
N ILE A 346 6.56 -5.42 7.02
CA ILE A 346 5.59 -6.22 7.78
C ILE A 346 4.18 -6.03 7.22
N TYR A 347 3.77 -4.82 6.82
CA TYR A 347 2.47 -4.62 6.16
C TYR A 347 2.36 -5.41 4.85
N GLU A 348 3.40 -5.44 4.01
CA GLU A 348 3.35 -6.18 2.74
C GLU A 348 3.38 -7.70 2.95
N VAL A 349 4.19 -8.20 3.89
CA VAL A 349 4.21 -9.63 4.26
C VAL A 349 2.89 -10.08 4.88
N LYS A 350 2.25 -9.25 5.70
CA LYS A 350 0.95 -9.55 6.34
C LYS A 350 -0.26 -9.18 5.49
N ARG A 351 -0.09 -8.56 4.32
CA ARG A 351 -1.18 -8.04 3.47
C ARG A 351 -2.11 -7.05 4.20
N ILE A 352 -1.51 -6.15 4.99
CA ILE A 352 -2.20 -5.01 5.58
C ILE A 352 -2.28 -3.90 4.52
N ASN A 353 -3.50 -3.46 4.18
CA ASN A 353 -3.77 -2.45 3.15
C ASN A 353 -3.52 -1.03 3.66
N TYR A 354 -2.25 -0.74 3.95
CA TYR A 354 -1.79 0.57 4.41
C TYR A 354 -2.08 1.70 3.41
N VAL A 355 -2.17 1.38 2.12
CA VAL A 355 -2.50 2.35 1.04
C VAL A 355 -3.93 2.88 1.21
N LEU A 356 -4.90 1.99 1.44
CA LEU A 356 -6.29 2.35 1.74
C LEU A 356 -6.41 3.05 3.09
N ILE A 357 -5.83 2.48 4.16
CA ILE A 357 -5.99 2.97 5.54
C ILE A 357 -5.35 4.36 5.73
N LEU A 358 -4.21 4.62 5.09
CA LEU A 358 -3.52 5.91 5.15
C LEU A 358 -3.88 6.85 3.99
N GLU A 359 -4.93 6.55 3.21
CA GLU A 359 -5.43 7.36 2.08
C GLU A 359 -4.34 7.83 1.09
N LEU A 360 -3.37 6.96 0.80
CA LEU A 360 -2.18 7.31 0.02
C LEU A 360 -2.51 7.57 -1.47
N PRO A 361 -1.76 8.45 -2.17
CA PRO A 361 -1.90 8.64 -3.61
C PRO A 361 -1.56 7.35 -4.39
N SER A 362 -2.12 7.23 -5.60
CA SER A 362 -2.32 5.95 -6.31
C SER A 362 -1.11 5.01 -6.41
N ALA A 363 -1.43 3.71 -6.48
CA ALA A 363 -0.50 2.58 -6.34
C ALA A 363 0.80 2.69 -7.16
N ASN A 364 0.77 3.25 -8.36
CA ASN A 364 1.95 3.50 -9.22
C ASN A 364 3.01 4.43 -8.58
N MET A 365 2.71 5.06 -7.44
CA MET A 365 3.65 5.87 -6.64
C MET A 365 3.99 5.26 -5.28
N VAL A 366 3.33 4.17 -4.87
CA VAL A 366 3.64 3.43 -3.65
C VAL A 366 4.82 2.51 -3.96
N ALA A 367 6.01 3.04 -3.67
CA ALA A 367 7.24 2.26 -3.69
C ALA A 367 7.10 1.09 -2.71
N GLY A 368 7.10 -0.16 -3.20
CA GLY A 368 6.99 -1.34 -2.35
C GLY A 368 8.13 -1.44 -1.33
N ALA A 369 7.95 -2.25 -0.28
CA ALA A 369 8.74 -2.21 0.95
C ALA A 369 10.27 -2.24 0.73
N ASN A 370 10.76 -3.03 -0.23
CA ASN A 370 12.19 -3.09 -0.57
C ASN A 370 12.74 -1.73 -1.06
N THR A 371 11.94 -0.94 -1.80
CA THR A 371 12.31 0.42 -2.23
C THR A 371 12.20 1.43 -1.08
N ILE A 372 11.31 1.22 -0.11
CA ILE A 372 11.28 1.99 1.14
C ILE A 372 12.53 1.68 1.98
N ALA A 373 12.90 0.41 2.11
CA ALA A 373 14.10 -0.04 2.83
C ALA A 373 15.39 0.50 2.21
N ILE A 374 15.57 0.43 0.88
CA ILE A 374 16.71 1.05 0.20
C ILE A 374 16.78 2.56 0.49
N ARG A 375 15.65 3.28 0.43
CA ARG A 375 15.61 4.72 0.74
C ARG A 375 15.92 5.01 2.21
N ALA A 376 15.43 4.19 3.14
CA ALA A 376 15.71 4.32 4.57
C ALA A 376 17.18 4.01 4.90
N LEU A 377 17.80 3.04 4.24
CA LEU A 377 19.24 2.75 4.34
C LEU A 377 20.07 3.95 3.88
N TRP A 378 19.88 4.47 2.66
CA TRP A 378 20.62 5.64 2.18
C TRP A 378 20.43 6.88 3.04
N PHE A 379 19.20 7.12 3.50
CA PHE A 379 18.87 8.21 4.41
C PHE A 379 19.56 8.04 5.77
N SER A 380 19.54 6.82 6.34
CA SER A 380 20.25 6.50 7.58
C SER A 380 21.76 6.64 7.43
N THR A 381 22.34 6.22 6.30
CA THR A 381 23.78 6.38 6.01
C THR A 381 24.21 7.84 6.07
N ILE A 382 23.43 8.78 5.52
CA ILE A 382 23.72 10.23 5.61
C ILE A 382 23.75 10.68 7.08
N HIS A 383 22.81 10.21 7.91
CA HIS A 383 22.80 10.53 9.34
C HIS A 383 23.95 9.87 10.12
N CYS A 384 24.26 8.61 9.86
CA CYS A 384 25.39 7.93 10.51
C CYS A 384 26.73 8.59 10.15
N ILE A 385 26.93 9.03 8.89
CA ILE A 385 28.10 9.83 8.50
C ILE A 385 28.12 11.14 9.28
N ALA A 386 27.02 11.89 9.34
CA ALA A 386 26.97 13.15 10.08
C ALA A 386 27.30 12.98 11.58
N ILE A 387 26.80 11.91 12.22
CA ILE A 387 27.11 11.58 13.62
C ILE A 387 28.59 11.19 13.78
N VAL A 388 29.11 10.27 12.96
CA VAL A 388 30.52 9.82 13.03
C VAL A 388 31.48 10.99 12.84
N MET A 389 31.31 11.77 11.76
CA MET A 389 32.19 12.89 11.45
C MET A 389 32.04 14.04 12.46
N GLY A 390 30.82 14.29 12.94
CA GLY A 390 30.53 15.27 14.00
C GLY A 390 31.17 14.89 15.34
N THR A 391 31.01 13.64 15.79
CA THR A 391 31.65 13.17 17.04
C THR A 391 33.17 13.16 16.95
N ALA A 392 33.76 12.72 15.83
CA ALA A 392 35.21 12.76 15.63
C ALA A 392 35.75 14.20 15.61
N SER A 393 35.10 15.11 14.88
CA SER A 393 35.46 16.53 14.84
C SER A 393 35.37 17.17 16.24
N ALA A 394 34.25 16.97 16.94
CA ALA A 394 34.03 17.49 18.30
C ALA A 394 35.08 16.96 19.30
N TYR A 395 35.40 15.67 19.24
CA TYR A 395 36.43 15.06 20.07
C TYR A 395 37.81 15.68 19.81
N THR A 396 38.23 15.80 18.54
CA THR A 396 39.54 16.40 18.21
C THR A 396 39.63 17.88 18.62
N SER A 397 38.51 18.62 18.58
CA SER A 397 38.43 20.00 19.06
C SER A 397 38.45 20.13 20.59
N LEU A 398 38.11 19.08 21.33
CA LEU A 398 38.29 18.99 22.79
C LEU A 398 39.75 18.61 23.14
N SER A 399 40.36 17.69 22.39
CA SER A 399 41.76 17.27 22.64
C SER A 399 42.76 18.42 22.47
N SER A 400 42.52 19.36 21.54
CA SER A 400 43.36 20.56 21.39
C SER A 400 43.32 21.51 22.60
N HIS A 401 42.38 21.32 23.53
CA HIS A 401 42.26 22.07 24.78
C HIS A 401 42.81 21.31 26.00
N GLY A 402 43.65 20.27 25.78
CA GLY A 402 44.41 19.61 26.85
C GLY A 402 43.82 18.31 27.40
N GLN A 403 42.83 17.73 26.73
CA GLN A 403 42.40 16.34 26.99
C GLN A 403 43.19 15.37 26.11
N PRO A 404 43.47 14.12 26.56
CA PRO A 404 44.23 13.16 25.77
C PRO A 404 43.53 12.91 24.43
N ALA A 405 44.27 13.06 23.34
CA ALA A 405 43.83 12.63 22.02
C ALA A 405 43.82 11.09 21.93
N PHE A 406 43.12 10.56 20.93
CA PHE A 406 43.24 9.16 20.52
C PHE A 406 44.71 8.86 20.20
N SER A 407 45.41 8.15 21.10
CA SER A 407 46.82 7.76 20.94
C SER A 407 47.00 6.72 19.83
N GLU A 408 45.94 5.98 19.52
CA GLU A 408 45.85 5.09 18.38
C GLU A 408 44.84 5.63 17.36
N PRO A 409 45.08 5.47 16.05
CA PRO A 409 44.07 5.79 15.05
C PRO A 409 42.84 4.90 15.27
N LEU A 410 41.64 5.47 15.12
CA LEU A 410 40.38 4.73 15.24
C LEU A 410 40.46 3.38 14.48
N PRO A 411 40.08 2.24 15.09
CA PRO A 411 40.60 0.91 14.77
C PRO A 411 39.99 0.26 13.50
N TYR A 412 39.68 1.06 12.49
CA TYR A 412 39.09 0.68 11.23
C TYR A 412 39.96 1.12 10.04
N PRO A 413 39.88 0.44 8.87
CA PRO A 413 40.58 0.87 7.68
C PRO A 413 40.23 2.31 7.33
N PHE A 414 41.27 3.11 7.02
CA PHE A 414 41.21 4.56 6.80
C PHE A 414 40.94 5.44 8.04
N GLY A 415 41.05 4.92 9.27
CA GLY A 415 40.91 5.69 10.53
C GLY A 415 41.61 7.05 10.55
N LYS A 416 42.90 7.10 10.17
CA LYS A 416 43.68 8.35 10.09
C LYS A 416 43.10 9.36 9.09
N TYR A 417 42.63 8.89 7.93
CA TYR A 417 42.09 9.76 6.89
C TYR A 417 40.68 10.25 7.23
N LEU A 418 39.85 9.45 7.90
CA LEU A 418 38.53 9.87 8.37
C LEU A 418 38.64 10.86 9.55
N ALA A 419 39.60 10.71 10.44
CA ALA A 419 39.91 11.71 11.47
C ALA A 419 40.38 13.04 10.84
N ALA A 420 41.31 12.99 9.87
CA ALA A 420 41.77 14.19 9.15
C ALA A 420 40.63 14.86 8.36
N LEU A 421 39.75 14.08 7.71
CA LEU A 421 38.57 14.60 7.00
C LEU A 421 37.58 15.25 7.98
N ALA A 422 37.36 14.68 9.17
CA ALA A 422 36.51 15.27 10.19
C ALA A 422 37.03 16.64 10.66
N GLN A 423 38.35 16.78 10.81
CA GLN A 423 39.02 18.03 11.18
C GLN A 423 38.89 19.16 10.13
N LEU A 424 38.57 18.86 8.86
CA LEU A 424 38.38 19.90 7.83
C LEU A 424 37.13 20.75 8.03
N THR A 425 36.21 20.36 8.93
CA THR A 425 34.95 21.08 9.15
C THR A 425 34.56 21.02 10.63
N PRO A 426 34.13 22.14 11.27
CA PRO A 426 33.64 22.12 12.64
C PRO A 426 32.41 21.19 12.79
N TYR A 427 32.26 20.59 13.96
CA TYR A 427 31.29 19.52 14.21
C TYR A 427 29.83 19.98 14.05
N GLU A 428 29.55 21.26 14.32
CA GLU A 428 28.25 21.89 14.08
C GLU A 428 27.85 21.78 12.60
N LEU A 429 28.77 22.01 11.67
CA LEU A 429 28.50 21.91 10.23
C LEU A 429 28.31 20.45 9.80
N TRP A 430 29.14 19.51 10.25
CA TRP A 430 28.95 18.08 10.00
C TRP A 430 27.54 17.61 10.41
N LEU A 431 27.10 18.03 11.59
CA LEU A 431 25.79 17.68 12.14
C LEU A 431 24.64 18.50 11.53
N CYS A 432 24.93 19.62 10.85
CA CYS A 432 23.93 20.40 10.11
C CYS A 432 23.68 19.88 8.68
N ILE A 433 24.60 19.14 8.06
CA ILE A 433 24.46 18.60 6.68
C ILE A 433 23.10 17.92 6.42
N PRO A 434 22.56 17.06 7.31
CA PRO A 434 21.26 16.41 7.07
C PRO A 434 20.08 17.39 6.92
N PHE A 435 20.14 18.58 7.54
CA PHE A 435 19.06 19.57 7.44
C PHE A 435 18.93 20.17 6.04
N ALA A 436 20.01 20.21 5.25
CA ALA A 436 19.94 20.61 3.84
C ALA A 436 19.06 19.67 3.01
N PHE A 437 19.06 18.36 3.33
CA PHE A 437 18.17 17.38 2.69
C PHE A 437 16.71 17.57 3.12
N TYR A 438 16.44 18.03 4.33
CA TYR A 438 15.07 18.39 4.77
C TYR A 438 14.57 19.66 4.09
N PHE A 439 15.42 20.67 3.95
CA PHE A 439 15.08 21.88 3.20
C PHE A 439 14.76 21.53 1.74
N TYR A 440 15.60 20.73 1.08
CA TYR A 440 15.33 20.22 -0.27
C TYR A 440 14.04 19.38 -0.35
N TRP A 441 13.77 18.52 0.65
CA TRP A 441 12.52 17.75 0.73
C TRP A 441 11.30 18.67 0.83
N LEU A 442 11.36 19.73 1.65
CA LEU A 442 10.28 20.68 1.87
C LEU A 442 10.02 21.54 0.62
N VAL A 443 11.07 22.12 0.04
CA VAL A 443 11.01 22.87 -1.23
C VAL A 443 10.39 22.00 -2.34
N THR A 444 10.80 20.74 -2.46
CA THR A 444 10.22 19.82 -3.46
C THR A 444 8.81 19.31 -3.13
N ALA A 445 8.39 19.31 -1.86
CA ALA A 445 7.02 19.04 -1.45
C ALA A 445 6.06 20.21 -1.77
N ILE A 446 6.56 21.45 -1.66
CA ILE A 446 5.81 22.68 -1.96
C ILE A 446 5.71 22.90 -3.47
N PHE A 447 6.83 23.18 -4.13
CA PHE A 447 6.84 23.70 -5.50
C PHE A 447 6.64 22.62 -6.58
N PHE A 448 7.05 21.37 -6.31
CA PHE A 448 7.05 20.28 -7.30
C PHE A 448 5.97 19.22 -7.03
N SER A 449 4.81 19.65 -6.51
CA SER A 449 3.67 18.81 -6.10
C SER A 449 3.24 17.74 -7.12
N LYS A 450 3.18 18.07 -8.41
CA LYS A 450 2.83 17.14 -9.50
C LYS A 450 3.82 15.97 -9.64
N ARG A 451 5.12 16.21 -9.40
CA ARG A 451 6.21 15.22 -9.48
C ARG A 451 6.34 14.43 -8.17
N HIS A 452 6.18 15.10 -7.03
CA HIS A 452 6.39 14.53 -5.70
C HIS A 452 5.09 14.39 -4.90
N LYS A 453 4.04 13.82 -5.52
CA LYS A 453 2.69 13.71 -4.93
C LYS A 453 2.67 13.15 -3.51
N LEU A 454 3.53 12.18 -3.18
CA LEU A 454 3.63 11.63 -1.82
C LEU A 454 4.25 12.62 -0.81
N ARG A 455 5.29 13.39 -1.18
CA ARG A 455 5.85 14.43 -0.29
C ARG A 455 4.82 15.52 -0.03
N HIS A 456 4.15 15.95 -1.10
CA HIS A 456 3.06 16.93 -1.04
C HIS A 456 1.86 16.41 -0.22
N TYR A 457 1.50 15.13 -0.34
CA TYR A 457 0.47 14.49 0.48
C TYR A 457 0.82 14.55 1.97
N CYS A 458 2.01 14.10 2.37
CA CYS A 458 2.43 14.14 3.78
C CYS A 458 2.44 15.57 4.34
N LEU A 459 2.96 16.54 3.57
CA LEU A 459 2.92 17.96 3.92
C LEU A 459 1.47 18.45 4.11
N MET A 460 0.57 18.11 3.19
CA MET A 460 -0.84 18.51 3.26
C MET A 460 -1.60 17.83 4.40
N VAL A 461 -1.30 16.57 4.74
CA VAL A 461 -1.86 15.93 5.95
C VAL A 461 -1.39 16.68 7.19
N PHE A 462 -0.09 16.95 7.34
CA PHE A 462 0.48 17.70 8.46
C PHE A 462 -0.14 19.10 8.61
N LEU A 463 -0.18 19.89 7.53
CA LEU A 463 -0.77 21.24 7.55
C LEU A 463 -2.27 21.22 7.88
N ARG A 464 -3.02 20.20 7.43
CA ARG A 464 -4.44 20.05 7.81
C ARG A 464 -4.61 19.68 9.29
N CYS A 465 -3.66 18.97 9.89
CA CYS A 465 -3.70 18.64 11.32
C CYS A 465 -3.59 19.87 12.21
N LEU A 466 -2.82 20.89 11.79
CA LEU A 466 -2.66 22.16 12.53
C LEU A 466 -3.94 23.00 12.59
N ASN A 467 -4.93 22.76 11.73
CA ASN A 467 -6.24 23.42 11.79
C ASN A 467 -7.40 22.41 11.79
N PRO A 468 -7.67 21.75 12.92
CA PRO A 468 -8.73 20.74 13.04
C PRO A 468 -10.14 21.35 13.21
N ARG A 469 -10.29 22.68 13.16
CA ARG A 469 -11.59 23.36 13.28
C ARG A 469 -12.37 23.40 11.95
N VAL A 470 -11.64 23.44 10.82
CA VAL A 470 -12.20 23.81 9.50
C VAL A 470 -12.64 22.61 8.64
N ARG A 471 -12.23 21.38 8.98
CA ARG A 471 -12.48 20.18 8.15
C ARG A 471 -12.84 18.95 8.98
N ARG A 472 -13.59 18.02 8.38
CA ARG A 472 -13.78 16.66 8.89
C ARG A 472 -12.42 15.99 9.12
N ILE A 473 -12.27 15.23 10.20
CA ILE A 473 -10.98 14.61 10.55
C ILE A 473 -10.96 13.14 10.13
N ASN A 474 -10.11 12.82 9.16
CA ASN A 474 -9.90 11.48 8.62
C ASN A 474 -8.87 10.67 9.46
N PHE A 475 -8.81 9.35 9.25
CA PHE A 475 -7.87 8.47 9.97
C PHE A 475 -6.38 8.87 9.83
N PRO A 476 -5.86 9.26 8.65
CA PRO A 476 -4.46 9.65 8.52
C PRO A 476 -4.07 10.82 9.43
N GLN A 477 -4.98 11.78 9.64
CA GLN A 477 -4.71 12.95 10.48
C GLN A 477 -4.59 12.59 11.97
N PHE A 478 -5.38 11.63 12.45
CA PHE A 478 -5.18 11.01 13.77
C PHE A 478 -3.83 10.30 13.82
N PHE A 479 -3.59 9.37 12.89
CA PHE A 479 -2.40 8.53 12.86
C PHE A 479 -1.08 9.32 12.82
N PHE A 480 -1.00 10.39 12.03
CA PHE A 480 0.19 11.25 11.95
C PHE A 480 0.41 12.06 13.23
N MET A 481 -0.63 12.64 13.83
CA MET A 481 -0.46 13.45 15.06
C MET A 481 -0.21 12.59 16.30
N ASP A 482 -0.63 11.33 16.33
CA ASP A 482 -0.24 10.38 17.39
C ASP A 482 1.27 10.05 17.34
N GLN A 483 1.94 10.21 16.19
CA GLN A 483 3.41 10.20 16.15
C GLN A 483 3.98 11.45 16.83
N CYS A 484 3.48 12.65 16.49
CA CYS A 484 3.96 13.91 17.06
C CYS A 484 3.80 13.99 18.59
N VAL A 485 2.73 13.41 19.16
CA VAL A 485 2.57 13.32 20.63
C VAL A 485 3.54 12.31 21.29
N SER A 486 4.01 11.30 20.55
CA SER A 486 4.89 10.25 21.09
C SER A 486 6.39 10.55 20.91
N LEU A 487 6.78 11.28 19.87
CA LEU A 487 8.18 11.59 19.54
C LEU A 487 8.70 12.82 20.31
N SER A 488 8.37 12.93 21.60
CA SER A 488 8.69 14.09 22.46
C SER A 488 10.19 14.37 22.56
N VAL A 489 11.03 13.34 22.68
CA VAL A 489 12.50 13.46 22.74
C VAL A 489 13.04 14.18 21.50
N MET A 490 12.55 13.81 20.32
CA MET A 490 12.95 14.43 19.05
C MET A 490 12.48 15.89 18.96
N ILE A 491 11.35 16.24 19.57
CA ILE A 491 10.85 17.62 19.63
C ILE A 491 11.69 18.46 20.59
N ILE A 492 12.04 17.93 21.76
CA ILE A 492 12.94 18.59 22.73
C ILE A 492 14.30 18.86 22.09
N ASP A 493 14.91 17.85 21.45
CA ASP A 493 16.19 18.03 20.77
C ASP A 493 16.08 19.01 19.60
N LEU A 494 15.00 18.97 18.81
CA LEU A 494 14.78 19.94 17.73
C LEU A 494 14.64 21.38 18.25
N CYS A 495 13.93 21.61 19.37
CA CYS A 495 13.82 22.93 19.99
C CYS A 495 15.18 23.42 20.49
N TYR A 496 15.96 22.54 21.14
CA TYR A 496 17.32 22.86 21.59
C TYR A 496 18.22 23.23 20.40
N VAL A 497 18.22 22.42 19.35
CA VAL A 497 19.06 22.61 18.15
C VAL A 497 18.70 23.86 17.37
N LEU A 498 17.42 24.10 17.08
CA LEU A 498 16.97 25.29 16.33
C LEU A 498 17.27 26.61 17.07
N SER A 499 17.52 26.56 18.37
CA SER A 499 17.89 27.70 19.20
C SER A 499 19.37 27.79 19.58
N GLY A 500 20.21 26.83 19.20
CA GLY A 500 21.59 26.73 19.71
C GLY A 500 21.67 26.62 21.24
N GLY A 501 20.65 26.06 21.89
CA GLY A 501 20.49 26.01 23.35
C GLY A 501 19.90 27.25 24.02
N TYR A 502 19.56 28.32 23.29
CA TYR A 502 19.06 29.58 23.87
C TYR A 502 17.52 29.63 24.12
N ILE A 503 16.74 28.63 23.68
CA ILE A 503 15.29 28.61 23.97
C ILE A 503 15.03 28.30 25.46
N PRO A 504 14.21 29.11 26.16
CA PRO A 504 13.76 28.80 27.52
C PRO A 504 12.91 27.52 27.59
N ASP A 505 13.07 26.79 28.69
CA ASP A 505 12.41 25.51 28.97
C ASP A 505 10.87 25.55 28.84
N TYR A 506 10.23 26.65 29.27
CA TYR A 506 8.79 26.86 29.14
C TYR A 506 8.30 26.96 27.68
N ILE A 507 9.14 27.40 26.73
CA ILE A 507 8.77 27.41 25.30
C ILE A 507 8.81 26.00 24.74
N THR A 508 9.78 25.17 25.15
CA THR A 508 9.81 23.73 24.83
C THR A 508 8.57 23.02 25.37
N ALA A 509 8.14 23.34 26.60
CA ALA A 509 6.87 22.85 27.15
C ALA A 509 5.66 23.29 26.29
N CYS A 510 5.61 24.54 25.82
CA CYS A 510 4.57 25.01 24.89
C CYS A 510 4.55 24.21 23.57
N PHE A 511 5.69 23.87 22.97
CA PHE A 511 5.75 23.01 21.78
C PHE A 511 5.20 21.60 22.07
N LEU A 512 5.53 20.99 23.21
CA LEU A 512 5.03 19.67 23.60
C LEU A 512 3.51 19.67 23.90
N THR A 513 3.00 20.72 24.55
CA THR A 513 1.55 20.85 24.78
C THR A 513 0.76 21.06 23.49
N THR A 514 1.33 21.74 22.49
CA THR A 514 0.65 22.07 21.22
C THR A 514 0.12 20.82 20.51
N PHE A 515 0.91 19.74 20.42
CA PHE A 515 0.45 18.49 19.78
C PHE A 515 -0.66 17.80 20.59
N ASN A 516 -0.58 17.83 21.92
CA ASN A 516 -1.63 17.28 22.79
C ASN A 516 -2.95 18.06 22.68
N ILE A 517 -2.88 19.40 22.61
CA ILE A 517 -4.02 20.28 22.37
C ILE A 517 -4.66 19.99 21.00
N ILE A 518 -3.85 19.83 19.94
CA ILE A 518 -4.34 19.46 18.60
C ILE A 518 -5.07 18.12 18.62
N ARG A 519 -4.53 17.08 19.29
CA ARG A 519 -5.22 15.78 19.42
C ARG A 519 -6.52 15.89 20.22
N ALA A 520 -6.53 16.64 21.32
CA ALA A 520 -7.76 16.89 22.09
C ALA A 520 -8.83 17.58 21.22
N MET A 521 -8.46 18.62 20.46
CA MET A 521 -9.37 19.31 19.53
C MET A 521 -9.90 18.39 18.42
N GLN A 522 -9.05 17.52 17.86
CA GLN A 522 -9.47 16.52 16.86
C GLN A 522 -10.48 15.51 17.44
N CYS A 523 -10.27 15.06 18.67
CA CYS A 523 -11.18 14.15 19.36
C CYS A 523 -12.52 14.82 19.72
N GLY A 524 -12.48 16.06 20.23
CA GLY A 524 -13.69 16.86 20.50
C GLY A 524 -14.49 17.21 19.24
N ARG A 525 -13.82 17.47 18.10
CA ARG A 525 -14.49 17.63 16.80
C ARG A 525 -15.18 16.34 16.36
N ARG A 526 -14.52 15.19 16.51
CA ARG A 526 -15.09 13.86 16.16
C ARG A 526 -16.26 13.48 17.07
N TYR A 527 -16.25 13.87 18.35
CA TYR A 527 -17.43 13.78 19.23
C TYR A 527 -18.59 14.62 18.66
N LYS A 528 -18.37 15.90 18.34
CA LYS A 528 -19.41 16.78 17.75
C LYS A 528 -19.96 16.28 16.41
N GLU A 529 -19.18 15.52 15.64
CA GLU A 529 -19.61 14.92 14.37
C GLU A 529 -20.34 13.57 14.52
N SER A 530 -20.23 12.87 15.65
CA SER A 530 -20.75 11.50 15.80
C SER A 530 -21.66 11.26 17.00
N GLY A 531 -21.80 12.22 17.92
CA GLY A 531 -22.62 12.11 19.14
C GLY A 531 -22.08 11.13 20.20
N ASN A 532 -21.25 10.17 19.82
CA ASN A 532 -20.79 9.10 20.69
C ASN A 532 -19.68 9.56 21.65
N ALA A 533 -20.01 9.65 22.94
CA ALA A 533 -19.08 10.04 24.00
C ALA A 533 -17.87 9.11 24.09
N TYR A 534 -18.09 7.80 24.06
CA TYR A 534 -17.04 6.79 23.90
C TYR A 534 -16.96 6.34 22.42
N PRO A 535 -15.77 6.23 21.81
CA PRO A 535 -14.44 6.45 22.38
C PRO A 535 -13.96 7.92 22.36
N ASN A 536 -14.70 8.85 21.74
CA ASN A 536 -14.18 10.18 21.38
C ASN A 536 -13.73 11.06 22.58
N ILE A 537 -14.55 11.20 23.61
CA ILE A 537 -14.25 11.99 24.82
C ILE A 537 -13.16 11.31 25.64
N HIS A 538 -13.17 9.98 25.75
CA HIS A 538 -12.11 9.24 26.44
C HIS A 538 -10.76 9.44 25.72
N ASN A 539 -10.75 9.40 24.39
CA ASN A 539 -9.55 9.71 23.61
C ASN A 539 -9.10 11.18 23.83
N MET A 540 -10.05 12.13 23.91
CA MET A 540 -9.74 13.53 24.24
C MET A 540 -9.10 13.68 25.62
N LEU A 541 -9.67 13.03 26.66
CA LEU A 541 -9.17 13.06 28.04
C LEU A 541 -7.73 12.54 28.14
N LYS A 542 -7.38 11.49 27.40
CA LYS A 542 -6.00 10.94 27.33
C LYS A 542 -4.95 12.00 26.95
N TYR A 543 -5.27 12.90 26.01
CA TYR A 543 -4.36 14.00 25.63
C TYR A 543 -4.44 15.18 26.61
N LEU A 544 -5.61 15.48 27.19
CA LEU A 544 -5.74 16.53 28.21
C LEU A 544 -4.93 16.20 29.47
N VAL A 545 -4.95 14.94 29.94
CA VAL A 545 -4.12 14.45 31.06
C VAL A 545 -2.62 14.52 30.75
N SER A 546 -2.24 14.52 29.47
CA SER A 546 -0.83 14.67 29.06
C SER A 546 -0.31 16.11 29.15
N ILE A 547 -1.19 17.13 29.15
CA ILE A 547 -0.79 18.55 29.09
C ILE A 547 0.00 18.99 30.34
N PRO A 548 -0.42 18.71 31.59
CA PRO A 548 0.37 19.05 32.76
C PRO A 548 1.76 18.39 32.75
N GLY A 549 1.85 17.15 32.26
CA GLY A 549 3.13 16.42 32.14
C GLY A 549 4.19 17.18 31.33
N CYS A 550 3.79 17.91 30.28
CA CYS A 550 4.72 18.72 29.49
C CYS A 550 5.43 19.83 30.29
N PHE A 551 4.88 20.28 31.41
CA PHE A 551 5.51 21.29 32.28
C PHE A 551 6.62 20.71 33.18
N MET A 552 6.86 19.40 33.14
CA MET A 552 8.01 18.76 33.81
C MET A 552 9.35 19.13 33.17
N GLU A 553 9.36 19.61 31.92
CA GLU A 553 10.58 20.16 31.31
C GLU A 553 10.98 21.51 31.93
N VAL A 554 10.05 22.21 32.61
CA VAL A 554 10.28 23.54 33.19
C VAL A 554 10.99 23.42 34.53
N SER A 555 12.29 23.71 34.52
CA SER A 555 13.20 23.61 35.66
C SER A 555 12.74 24.42 36.87
N ALA A 556 12.11 25.57 36.65
CA ALA A 556 11.55 26.42 37.70
C ALA A 556 10.39 25.74 38.47
N LEU A 557 9.53 24.98 37.77
CA LEU A 557 8.40 24.28 38.38
C LEU A 557 8.84 23.02 39.12
N VAL A 558 9.82 22.30 38.57
CA VAL A 558 10.38 21.07 39.18
C VAL A 558 11.18 21.37 40.48
N LYS A 559 11.69 22.60 40.66
CA LYS A 559 12.27 23.05 41.93
C LYS A 559 11.24 23.16 43.07
N ILE A 560 9.97 23.43 42.77
CA ILE A 560 8.91 23.59 43.76
C ILE A 560 8.36 22.22 44.14
N SER A 561 8.74 21.68 45.31
CA SER A 561 8.43 20.30 45.70
C SER A 561 6.96 19.89 45.56
N GLY A 562 6.01 20.74 45.96
CA GLY A 562 4.57 20.44 45.80
C GLY A 562 4.16 20.25 44.33
N ILE A 563 4.59 21.16 43.45
CA ILE A 563 4.32 21.09 42.01
C ILE A 563 5.02 19.88 41.39
N LYS A 564 6.30 19.65 41.73
CA LYS A 564 7.08 18.48 41.31
C LYS A 564 6.35 17.17 41.57
N TYR A 565 5.93 16.91 42.82
CA TYR A 565 5.24 15.66 43.15
C TYR A 565 3.85 15.58 42.51
N THR A 566 3.11 16.68 42.40
CA THR A 566 1.83 16.74 41.67
C THR A 566 1.99 16.35 40.20
N LEU A 567 3.01 16.91 39.51
CA LEU A 567 3.31 16.57 38.13
C LEU A 567 3.76 15.11 37.97
N TYR A 568 4.52 14.56 38.92
CA TYR A 568 4.89 13.14 38.93
C TYR A 568 3.65 12.25 39.07
N SER A 569 2.72 12.57 39.98
CA SER A 569 1.44 11.84 40.12
C SER A 569 0.59 11.89 38.86
N ILE A 570 0.47 13.05 38.21
CA ILE A 570 -0.25 13.16 36.92
C ILE A 570 0.45 12.33 35.84
N ARG A 571 1.78 12.31 35.79
CA ARG A 571 2.55 11.51 34.84
C ARG A 571 2.30 10.00 35.02
N TRP A 572 2.20 9.50 36.25
CA TRP A 572 1.80 8.11 36.51
C TRP A 572 0.41 7.79 35.96
N VAL A 573 -0.58 8.66 36.18
CA VAL A 573 -1.95 8.49 35.62
C VAL A 573 -1.93 8.53 34.09
N GLU A 574 -1.15 9.43 33.48
CA GLU A 574 -0.96 9.52 32.03
C GLU A 574 -0.39 8.21 31.45
N ILE A 575 0.63 7.64 32.08
CA ILE A 575 1.26 6.38 31.64
C ILE A 575 0.28 5.21 31.74
N ILE A 576 -0.44 5.07 32.85
CA ILE A 576 -1.44 4.01 33.04
C ILE A 576 -2.56 4.14 31.99
N TYR A 577 -3.06 5.36 31.75
CA TYR A 577 -4.11 5.58 30.77
C TYR A 577 -3.63 5.33 29.33
N LYS A 578 -2.39 5.71 28.99
CA LYS A 578 -1.78 5.39 27.69
C LYS A 578 -1.47 3.89 27.54
N LEU A 579 -1.12 3.17 28.61
CA LEU A 579 -0.93 1.71 28.57
C LEU A 579 -2.26 0.99 28.32
N TYR A 580 -3.34 1.39 29.02
CA TYR A 580 -4.69 0.94 28.69
C TYR A 580 -5.04 1.25 27.24
N TRP A 581 -4.84 2.49 26.78
CA TRP A 581 -5.25 2.89 25.44
C TRP A 581 -4.49 2.13 24.34
N ASP A 582 -3.16 2.04 24.41
CA ASP A 582 -2.37 1.30 23.43
C ASP A 582 -2.85 -0.17 23.35
N THR A 583 -3.02 -0.84 24.49
CA THR A 583 -3.22 -2.31 24.54
C THR A 583 -4.68 -2.75 24.36
N VAL A 584 -5.64 -1.94 24.79
CA VAL A 584 -7.08 -2.24 24.75
C VAL A 584 -7.74 -1.59 23.53
N GLU A 585 -7.66 -0.28 23.39
CA GLU A 585 -8.36 0.45 22.31
C GLU A 585 -7.65 0.31 20.95
N ASP A 586 -6.35 0.56 20.94
CA ASP A 586 -5.57 0.65 19.70
C ASP A 586 -5.11 -0.72 19.18
N TRP A 587 -4.93 -1.73 20.04
CA TRP A 587 -4.50 -3.09 19.66
C TRP A 587 -5.56 -4.18 19.85
N ALA A 588 -6.66 -3.94 20.57
CA ALA A 588 -7.75 -4.91 20.83
C ALA A 588 -7.30 -6.26 21.47
N LEU A 589 -6.27 -6.24 22.33
CA LEU A 589 -5.72 -7.47 22.95
C LEU A 589 -6.59 -8.05 24.08
N PHE A 590 -7.46 -7.25 24.69
CA PHE A 590 -8.23 -7.60 25.88
C PHE A 590 -9.71 -7.16 25.73
N SER A 591 -10.46 -7.17 26.83
CA SER A 591 -11.91 -6.93 26.84
C SER A 591 -12.34 -5.46 26.77
N GLY A 592 -11.95 -4.75 25.70
CA GLY A 592 -12.38 -3.36 25.49
C GLY A 592 -12.00 -2.80 24.12
N GLY A 593 -12.36 -1.54 23.89
CA GLY A 593 -12.38 -0.93 22.56
C GLY A 593 -13.79 -0.97 21.97
N SER A 594 -14.31 0.18 21.53
CA SER A 594 -15.68 0.26 20.96
C SER A 594 -15.88 -0.67 19.77
N GLY A 595 -14.81 -0.90 18.98
CA GLY A 595 -14.81 -1.85 17.88
C GLY A 595 -14.79 -3.31 18.32
N ALA A 596 -14.03 -3.67 19.36
CA ALA A 596 -13.96 -5.05 19.85
C ALA A 596 -15.27 -5.48 20.53
N LEU A 597 -15.91 -4.57 21.27
CA LEU A 597 -17.24 -4.78 21.84
C LEU A 597 -18.30 -4.97 20.75
N LEU A 598 -18.30 -4.12 19.71
CA LEU A 598 -19.19 -4.26 18.55
C LEU A 598 -18.96 -5.59 17.81
N PHE A 599 -17.70 -5.96 17.55
CA PHE A 599 -17.33 -7.23 16.93
C PHE A 599 -17.84 -8.44 17.72
N LYS A 600 -17.66 -8.42 19.05
CA LYS A 600 -18.15 -9.46 19.97
C LYS A 600 -19.67 -9.54 20.02
N GLN A 601 -20.37 -8.41 19.87
CA GLN A 601 -21.83 -8.37 19.78
C GLN A 601 -22.34 -8.97 18.46
N ILE A 602 -21.68 -8.66 17.33
CA ILE A 602 -22.00 -9.21 16.01
C ILE A 602 -21.72 -10.72 15.92
N HIS A 603 -20.61 -11.20 16.49
CA HIS A 603 -20.17 -12.60 16.37
C HIS A 603 -20.49 -13.47 17.60
N SER A 604 -21.48 -13.07 18.42
CA SER A 604 -21.67 -13.62 19.76
C SER A 604 -21.92 -15.14 19.80
N ASP A 605 -22.53 -15.70 18.76
CA ASP A 605 -22.86 -17.13 18.63
C ASP A 605 -21.65 -18.05 18.51
N SER A 606 -20.53 -17.55 17.97
CA SER A 606 -19.33 -18.36 17.78
C SER A 606 -18.60 -18.61 19.09
N LYS A 607 -18.58 -19.88 19.54
CA LYS A 607 -17.88 -20.31 20.77
C LYS A 607 -16.38 -19.96 20.77
N ALA A 608 -15.75 -19.82 19.60
CA ALA A 608 -14.32 -19.50 19.49
C ALA A 608 -13.97 -18.12 20.08
N TYR A 609 -14.73 -17.08 19.72
CA TYR A 609 -14.52 -15.71 20.21
C TYR A 609 -15.06 -15.48 21.64
N ARG A 610 -15.66 -16.50 22.25
CA ARG A 610 -16.27 -16.44 23.59
C ARG A 610 -15.30 -16.79 24.73
N LYS A 611 -14.13 -17.37 24.43
CA LYS A 611 -13.09 -17.76 25.42
C LYS A 611 -11.68 -17.20 25.15
N GLY A 612 -11.45 -16.54 24.02
CA GLY A 612 -10.17 -15.91 23.72
C GLY A 612 -9.90 -14.68 24.59
N ILE A 613 -8.63 -14.44 24.93
CA ILE A 613 -8.19 -13.17 25.55
C ILE A 613 -8.26 -12.04 24.50
N LEU A 614 -7.78 -12.33 23.30
CA LEU A 614 -7.99 -11.54 22.08
C LEU A 614 -9.48 -11.51 21.71
N GLN A 615 -10.07 -10.32 21.60
CA GLN A 615 -11.45 -10.16 21.13
C GLN A 615 -11.58 -10.06 19.61
N ARG A 616 -10.52 -9.69 18.88
CA ARG A 616 -10.52 -9.53 17.42
C ARG A 616 -9.50 -10.45 16.74
N SER A 617 -9.76 -10.78 15.48
CA SER A 617 -8.81 -11.51 14.62
C SER A 617 -7.65 -10.61 14.19
N SER A 618 -6.49 -10.78 14.82
CA SER A 618 -5.22 -10.17 14.40
C SER A 618 -4.50 -11.04 13.37
N LEU A 619 -3.70 -10.43 12.49
CA LEU A 619 -2.83 -11.15 11.55
C LEU A 619 -1.53 -11.67 12.21
N PHE A 620 -1.35 -11.44 13.51
CA PHE A 620 -0.17 -11.85 14.29
C PHE A 620 -0.48 -13.03 15.21
N SER A 621 0.54 -13.83 15.55
CA SER A 621 0.38 -14.95 16.46
C SER A 621 0.28 -14.47 17.91
N ILE A 622 -0.44 -15.23 18.74
CA ILE A 622 -0.68 -14.90 20.15
C ILE A 622 0.64 -14.62 20.93
N PRO A 623 1.73 -15.41 20.76
CA PRO A 623 3.01 -15.10 21.42
C PRO A 623 3.64 -13.78 20.98
N THR A 624 3.53 -13.40 19.70
CA THR A 624 4.03 -12.10 19.22
C THR A 624 3.27 -10.94 19.86
N LEU A 625 1.95 -11.07 20.02
CA LEU A 625 1.12 -10.04 20.64
C LEU A 625 1.43 -9.87 22.15
N TYR A 626 1.67 -10.96 22.87
CA TYR A 626 2.18 -10.90 24.25
C TYR A 626 3.58 -10.28 24.33
N PHE A 627 4.50 -10.63 23.42
CA PHE A 627 5.82 -10.02 23.36
C PHE A 627 5.73 -8.50 23.18
N CYS A 628 4.90 -8.02 22.25
CA CYS A 628 4.64 -6.59 22.05
C CYS A 628 4.01 -5.93 23.30
N PHE A 629 3.11 -6.62 24.01
CA PHE A 629 2.52 -6.14 25.26
C PHE A 629 3.55 -5.96 26.38
N PHE A 630 4.37 -6.98 26.66
CA PHE A 630 5.39 -6.89 27.70
C PHE A 630 6.49 -5.88 27.35
N LEU A 631 6.91 -5.81 26.08
CA LEU A 631 7.89 -4.82 25.61
C LEU A 631 7.36 -3.37 25.73
N ASN A 632 6.06 -3.16 25.48
CA ASN A 632 5.40 -1.85 25.66
C ASN A 632 5.38 -1.40 27.13
N ILE A 633 5.18 -2.32 28.07
CA ILE A 633 5.28 -2.05 29.51
C ILE A 633 6.74 -1.79 29.90
N ALA A 634 7.67 -2.66 29.49
CA ALA A 634 9.08 -2.58 29.86
C ALA A 634 9.77 -1.29 29.39
N ILE A 635 9.39 -0.75 28.23
CA ILE A 635 9.92 0.54 27.75
C ILE A 635 9.25 1.71 28.49
N ARG A 636 7.93 1.67 28.70
CA ARG A 636 7.21 2.77 29.37
C ARG A 636 7.46 2.87 30.87
N ILE A 637 7.89 1.79 31.54
CA ILE A 637 8.17 1.81 32.98
C ILE A 637 9.50 2.50 33.35
N TYR A 638 10.40 2.75 32.39
CA TYR A 638 11.62 3.54 32.63
C TYR A 638 11.30 4.96 33.16
N LEU A 639 10.40 5.68 32.49
CA LEU A 639 10.07 7.07 32.83
C LEU A 639 9.55 7.25 34.27
N PRO A 640 8.56 6.47 34.77
CA PRO A 640 8.14 6.60 36.17
C PRO A 640 9.23 6.15 37.15
N ILE A 641 10.08 5.18 36.79
CA ILE A 641 11.20 4.73 37.62
C ILE A 641 12.26 5.84 37.79
N SER A 642 12.68 6.54 36.74
CA SER A 642 13.72 7.61 36.84
C SER A 642 13.23 8.87 37.56
N LEU A 643 11.91 9.07 37.64
CA LEU A 643 11.29 10.11 38.46
C LEU A 643 11.27 9.75 39.95
N VAL A 644 10.88 8.52 40.29
CA VAL A 644 10.73 8.07 41.69
C VAL A 644 12.07 7.70 42.34
N ILE A 645 12.96 7.00 41.62
CA ILE A 645 14.26 6.57 42.16
C ILE A 645 15.32 7.65 41.89
N PRO A 646 15.88 8.32 42.92
CA PRO A 646 16.85 9.40 42.74
C PRO A 646 18.29 8.87 42.51
N HIS A 647 18.45 7.79 41.76
CA HIS A 647 19.77 7.24 41.46
C HIS A 647 20.45 8.05 40.34
N PRO A 648 21.70 8.55 40.50
CA PRO A 648 22.34 9.40 39.51
C PRO A 648 22.32 8.83 38.09
N SER A 649 22.67 7.55 37.92
CA SER A 649 22.69 6.87 36.61
C SER A 649 21.33 6.80 35.92
N LEU A 650 20.20 6.78 36.65
CA LEU A 650 18.88 6.77 36.00
C LEU A 650 18.53 8.11 35.36
N ARG A 651 19.24 9.18 35.73
CA ARG A 651 19.09 10.56 35.24
C ARG A 651 20.27 11.00 34.37
N ASP A 652 21.23 10.11 34.10
CA ASP A 652 22.32 10.35 33.17
C ASP A 652 21.77 10.58 31.74
N PHE A 653 22.45 11.45 30.99
CA PHE A 653 22.04 11.81 29.64
C PHE A 653 22.02 10.60 28.70
N TRP A 654 23.01 9.71 28.75
CA TRP A 654 23.10 8.57 27.84
C TRP A 654 22.08 7.49 28.17
N ILE A 655 21.85 7.20 29.46
CA ILE A 655 20.79 6.27 29.89
C ILE A 655 19.40 6.80 29.53
N ALA A 656 19.12 8.09 29.76
CA ALA A 656 17.89 8.72 29.30
C ALA A 656 17.75 8.73 27.77
N SER A 657 18.87 8.83 27.04
CA SER A 657 18.89 8.77 25.58
C SER A 657 18.57 7.37 25.06
N ILE A 658 19.15 6.32 25.63
CA ILE A 658 18.84 4.92 25.28
C ILE A 658 17.34 4.66 25.48
N ALA A 659 16.75 5.10 26.60
CA ALA A 659 15.32 4.97 26.83
C ALA A 659 14.47 5.77 25.82
N GLY A 660 14.89 6.98 25.45
CA GLY A 660 14.25 7.77 24.40
C GLY A 660 14.25 7.09 23.03
N LEU A 661 15.38 6.51 22.64
CA LEU A 661 15.52 5.74 21.40
C LEU A 661 14.66 4.45 21.42
N LEU A 662 14.52 3.81 22.58
CA LEU A 662 13.60 2.68 22.76
C LEU A 662 12.14 3.09 22.65
N GLU A 663 11.73 4.27 23.12
CA GLU A 663 10.36 4.79 22.91
C GLU A 663 10.07 5.06 21.41
N VAL A 664 11.05 5.58 20.67
CA VAL A 664 10.96 5.75 19.19
C VAL A 664 10.78 4.40 18.48
N PHE A 665 11.45 3.34 18.95
CA PHE A 665 11.26 1.98 18.44
C PHE A 665 9.90 1.39 18.84
N ARG A 666 9.52 1.48 20.13
CA ARG A 666 8.21 1.06 20.66
C ARG A 666 7.06 1.70 19.88
N ARG A 667 7.21 2.97 19.50
CA ARG A 667 6.21 3.69 18.70
C ARG A 667 5.99 3.08 17.32
N ASN A 668 7.03 2.48 16.71
CA ASN A 668 6.89 1.76 15.46
C ASN A 668 6.22 0.38 15.62
N ILE A 669 6.30 -0.26 16.79
CA ILE A 669 5.47 -1.43 17.12
C ILE A 669 3.99 -1.05 17.18
N TRP A 670 3.65 0.09 17.79
CA TRP A 670 2.27 0.61 17.79
C TRP A 670 1.76 0.85 16.36
N ASN A 671 2.61 1.33 15.43
CA ASN A 671 2.21 1.54 14.03
C ASN A 671 1.69 0.23 13.39
N ILE A 672 2.40 -0.88 13.60
CA ILE A 672 2.02 -2.21 13.10
C ILE A 672 0.63 -2.61 13.61
N LEU A 673 0.49 -2.69 14.95
CA LEU A 673 -0.70 -3.23 15.59
C LEU A 673 -1.91 -2.30 15.42
N ARG A 674 -1.69 -0.98 15.32
CA ARG A 674 -2.78 -0.04 15.07
C ARG A 674 -3.38 -0.17 13.67
N LEU A 675 -2.56 -0.44 12.66
CA LEU A 675 -3.05 -0.65 11.29
C LEU A 675 -3.68 -2.04 11.10
N ASP A 676 -3.20 -3.07 11.81
CA ASP A 676 -3.85 -4.39 11.88
C ASP A 676 -5.28 -4.27 12.44
N ASN A 677 -5.44 -3.65 13.61
CA ASN A 677 -6.74 -3.38 14.23
C ASN A 677 -7.62 -2.42 13.38
N GLN A 678 -7.02 -1.48 12.65
CA GLN A 678 -7.76 -0.63 11.71
C GLN A 678 -8.23 -1.40 10.47
N GLN A 679 -7.45 -2.37 9.96
CA GLN A 679 -7.87 -3.26 8.89
C GLN A 679 -9.08 -4.10 9.32
N ALA A 680 -9.00 -4.75 10.49
CA ALA A 680 -10.14 -5.49 11.06
C ALA A 680 -11.39 -4.61 11.16
N THR A 681 -11.26 -3.40 11.72
CA THR A 681 -12.36 -2.42 11.82
C THR A 681 -12.95 -2.04 10.45
N ASN A 682 -12.12 -1.89 9.42
CA ASN A 682 -12.59 -1.54 8.07
C ASN A 682 -13.34 -2.71 7.40
N CYS A 683 -12.88 -3.95 7.61
CA CYS A 683 -13.55 -5.16 7.13
C CYS A 683 -14.91 -5.37 7.82
N GLU A 684 -14.98 -5.20 9.14
CA GLU A 684 -16.23 -5.26 9.92
C GLU A 684 -17.25 -4.20 9.49
N GLY A 685 -16.78 -2.98 9.19
CA GLY A 685 -17.62 -1.87 8.73
C GLY A 685 -18.01 -1.93 7.26
N TYR A 686 -17.74 -3.03 6.54
CA TYR A 686 -17.94 -3.18 5.09
C TYR A 686 -17.40 -2.00 4.27
N VAL A 687 -16.28 -1.40 4.70
CA VAL A 687 -15.70 -0.22 4.04
C VAL A 687 -15.10 -0.67 2.71
N VAL A 688 -15.80 -0.33 1.61
CA VAL A 688 -15.44 -0.70 0.24
C VAL A 688 -13.95 -0.52 0.00
N SER A 689 -13.25 -1.63 -0.26
CA SER A 689 -11.84 -1.60 -0.57
C SER A 689 -11.63 -0.87 -1.89
N ARG A 690 -10.90 0.26 -1.84
CA ARG A 690 -10.43 0.86 -3.10
C ARG A 690 -9.42 -0.09 -3.72
N PHE A 691 -9.86 -0.72 -4.81
CA PHE A 691 -9.11 -1.54 -5.76
C PHE A 691 -8.94 -3.04 -5.41
N ILE A 692 -9.89 -3.84 -5.90
CA ILE A 692 -9.58 -5.06 -6.68
C ILE A 692 -10.29 -4.89 -8.04
N PRO A 693 -9.58 -4.73 -9.17
CA PRO A 693 -10.21 -4.43 -10.46
C PRO A 693 -10.60 -5.71 -11.22
N LEU A 694 -11.84 -6.21 -11.03
CA LEU A 694 -12.44 -7.27 -11.85
C LEU A 694 -13.94 -7.01 -12.13
N LEU A 695 -14.26 -5.75 -12.48
CA LEU A 695 -15.60 -5.13 -12.57
C LEU A 695 -16.22 -4.72 -11.23
N GLU A 696 -16.69 -3.47 -11.21
CA GLU A 696 -17.81 -3.04 -10.38
C GLU A 696 -19.12 -3.53 -11.00
N SER A 697 -20.06 -4.03 -10.19
CA SER A 697 -21.33 -4.55 -10.69
C SER A 697 -22.19 -3.46 -11.34
N HIS A 698 -23.14 -3.87 -12.19
CA HIS A 698 -24.08 -2.92 -12.80
C HIS A 698 -24.92 -2.20 -11.73
N GLU A 699 -25.33 -2.91 -10.68
CA GLU A 699 -26.09 -2.33 -9.57
C GLU A 699 -25.32 -1.27 -8.79
N GLU A 700 -24.03 -1.48 -8.51
CA GLU A 700 -23.18 -0.49 -7.84
C GLU A 700 -22.97 0.74 -8.72
N ARG A 701 -22.78 0.53 -10.02
CA ARG A 701 -22.59 1.59 -11.01
C ARG A 701 -23.86 2.46 -11.14
N ASP A 702 -25.03 1.83 -11.15
CA ASP A 702 -26.31 2.52 -11.22
C ASP A 702 -26.75 3.10 -9.86
N LYS A 703 -26.37 2.51 -8.72
CA LYS A 703 -26.45 3.15 -7.38
C LYS A 703 -25.64 4.45 -7.35
N ARG A 704 -24.38 4.45 -7.77
CA ARG A 704 -23.58 5.69 -7.83
C ARG A 704 -24.15 6.74 -8.79
N ARG A 705 -24.86 6.34 -9.85
CA ARG A 705 -25.59 7.25 -10.75
C ARG A 705 -26.86 7.83 -10.10
N LEU A 706 -27.54 7.08 -9.23
CA LEU A 706 -28.62 7.59 -8.38
C LEU A 706 -28.08 8.55 -7.31
N ASP A 707 -27.03 8.16 -6.57
CA ASP A 707 -26.43 8.97 -5.51
C ASP A 707 -25.91 10.31 -6.02
N ASN A 708 -25.22 10.33 -7.17
CA ASN A 708 -24.74 11.56 -7.80
C ASN A 708 -25.88 12.43 -8.35
N LYS A 709 -27.01 11.85 -8.78
CA LYS A 709 -28.21 12.64 -9.13
C LYS A 709 -28.86 13.25 -7.91
N ASN A 710 -28.95 12.50 -6.81
CA ASN A 710 -29.52 13.00 -5.56
C ASN A 710 -28.66 14.12 -4.96
N HIS A 711 -27.33 14.06 -5.07
CA HIS A 711 -26.44 15.14 -4.66
C HIS A 711 -26.53 16.38 -5.59
N SER A 712 -26.69 16.19 -6.91
CA SER A 712 -26.81 17.32 -7.86
C SER A 712 -28.22 17.91 -8.00
N ALA A 713 -29.22 17.33 -7.33
CA ALA A 713 -30.55 17.91 -7.14
C ALA A 713 -30.74 18.54 -5.74
N GLY A 714 -29.71 18.47 -4.87
CA GLY A 714 -29.72 18.98 -3.50
C GLY A 714 -28.79 20.17 -3.25
N THR A 715 -28.27 20.80 -4.32
CA THR A 715 -27.38 21.98 -4.31
C THR A 715 -27.80 22.96 -5.40
#